data_AF-A0A399HV92-F1
#
_entry.id   AF-A0A399HV92-F1
#
_cell.length_a   1.000
_cell.length_b   1.000
_cell.length_c   1.000
_cell.angle_alpha   90.00
_cell.angle_beta   90.00
_cell.angle_gamma   90.00
#
_symmetry.space_group_name_H-M   'P 1'
#
loop_
_entity.id
_entity.type
_entity.pdbx_description
1 polymer ?
#
loop_
_entity_poly.entity_id
_entity_poly.type
_entity_poly.pdbx_seq_one_letter_code
_entity_poly.pdbx_strand_id
1 'polypeptide(L)'
;MAANPSPRERKPSTSAPLADLKGPVGPSFSRPKHKRTVTGFGPSEIKNVEASIPEPQREAWRKFMPKPFSTSDDFTKDAVRHIETTLARSLFNCDEAAAYSGTALAFRDRLVLDWNKTQQSQTFADQKRVYYLSLEFLMGRALDNAMLNVEQKDIATKGLSDLGFRMEDIISQEHDAALGNGGLGRLAACFLDSMASLNYPAWGYGLRYRYGIFKQEIHDGYQVEVPDYWLDFNPWEFQRHDIEVDIQFYGHVNRWQDDEGKQQSSWEGGEIVKAVAYDVPVPGYKTGTCNNLRLWGSKAASGEFDFQKFNSGEYESSVADQQRAETISAVLYPNDNLDRGKELRLKQQYFWCAASLYDIVRRFKKSQRAWKEFPNQVAIQLNDTHPTLAIPELQRILVDLEGLEWDEAWNIVQKTFGYTNHTVLPEALEKWSVPLMQHLLPRHLQIIYEINLHFLQFVERNFPKDRDMLGRVSIIEESQPKMVRMAYLALIGSHKVNGVAELHSDLIKTTIFKDFVKIYGPDKFTNVTNGITPRRWLHQANPKLSALIASKLGGHEFLKDLTLLHKLEAFVDDKEFRKEFRDIKYANKVRLAQHIMEHNGVKVNPAALFDVQVKRIHEYKRQQLNIFGVIHRYLQIKAMSPEDRKKLAPRVSIFGGKAAPGYWMAKTVIHLINKVGDVVNNDKDVGDALKVVYLADYNVSKAEIICPASDISEHISTAGTEASGTSNMKFCLNGGLIIGTCDGANIEITREIGDQNIFLFGNLAEDVEDLRHAHMYSHYQLDPQLANVFDAIHNGTFGDADQFSALINGIVDHGDYYLVSDDFASYIKTQELIDESYKNTEEWTTKTITTVARMGFFSSDRCIDEYAEAIWNVEPLQVKAEPAP
;
A
#
# COMPACT_ATOMS: atom_id res chain seq x y z
N MET A 1 -72.18 15.54 -23.74
CA MET A 1 -71.62 15.29 -25.09
C MET A 1 -70.30 16.03 -25.18
N ALA A 2 -69.17 15.32 -25.14
CA ALA A 2 -67.89 15.68 -25.75
C ALA A 2 -66.88 14.60 -25.32
N ALA A 3 -66.24 13.98 -26.30
CA ALA A 3 -65.39 12.81 -26.16
C ALA A 3 -63.95 13.15 -25.72
N ASN A 4 -63.34 12.23 -24.99
CA ASN A 4 -61.90 12.17 -24.70
C ASN A 4 -61.06 12.09 -25.98
N PRO A 5 -59.94 12.82 -26.09
CA PRO A 5 -58.83 12.45 -26.95
C PRO A 5 -57.80 11.60 -26.17
N SER A 6 -57.45 10.44 -26.71
CA SER A 6 -56.39 9.57 -26.16
C SER A 6 -55.00 10.20 -26.32
N PRO A 7 -54.04 9.87 -25.44
CA PRO A 7 -52.65 10.27 -25.62
C PRO A 7 -52.01 9.48 -26.78
N ARG A 8 -51.24 10.19 -27.61
CA ARG A 8 -50.50 9.66 -28.76
C ARG A 8 -49.37 8.72 -28.30
N GLU A 9 -49.42 7.46 -28.70
CA GLU A 9 -48.26 6.56 -28.71
C GLU A 9 -47.23 6.99 -29.76
N ARG A 10 -45.95 7.06 -29.37
CA ARG A 10 -44.82 7.21 -30.30
C ARG A 10 -44.60 5.87 -31.04
N LYS A 11 -44.77 5.88 -32.36
CA LYS A 11 -44.34 4.77 -33.23
C LYS A 11 -42.81 4.63 -33.20
N PRO A 12 -42.26 3.40 -33.17
CA PRO A 12 -40.85 3.17 -33.40
C PRO A 12 -40.46 3.59 -34.83
N SER A 13 -39.31 4.26 -34.95
CA SER A 13 -38.67 4.61 -36.22
C SER A 13 -38.44 3.35 -37.05
N THR A 14 -39.10 3.24 -38.20
CA THR A 14 -38.86 2.22 -39.21
C THR A 14 -37.48 2.45 -39.84
N SER A 15 -36.49 1.63 -39.45
CA SER A 15 -35.27 1.45 -40.20
C SER A 15 -35.59 0.87 -41.59
N ALA A 16 -34.90 1.34 -42.61
CA ALA A 16 -35.03 0.90 -44.00
C ALA A 16 -34.86 -0.63 -44.11
N PRO A 17 -35.55 -1.28 -45.08
CA PRO A 17 -35.46 -2.72 -45.23
C PRO A 17 -34.02 -3.12 -45.60
N LEU A 18 -33.39 -3.90 -44.73
CA LEU A 18 -32.21 -4.69 -45.07
C LEU A 18 -32.64 -5.65 -46.19
N ALA A 19 -32.21 -5.34 -47.42
CA ALA A 19 -32.32 -6.28 -48.51
C ALA A 19 -31.47 -7.52 -48.17
N ASP A 20 -32.14 -8.67 -48.01
CA ASP A 20 -31.52 -9.98 -48.00
C ASP A 20 -30.79 -10.20 -49.34
N LEU A 21 -29.48 -9.94 -49.37
CA LEU A 21 -28.61 -10.41 -50.43
C LEU A 21 -28.45 -11.93 -50.31
N LYS A 22 -29.42 -12.67 -50.87
CA LYS A 22 -29.29 -14.09 -51.19
C LYS A 22 -28.65 -14.23 -52.58
N GLY A 23 -27.34 -14.45 -52.61
CA GLY A 23 -26.61 -14.88 -53.81
C GLY A 23 -25.27 -15.53 -53.42
N PRO A 24 -24.84 -16.62 -54.06
CA PRO A 24 -23.62 -17.34 -53.67
C PRO A 24 -22.40 -16.61 -54.24
N VAL A 25 -21.49 -16.15 -53.37
CA VAL A 25 -20.20 -15.58 -53.78
C VAL A 25 -19.09 -16.40 -53.13
N GLY A 26 -18.54 -17.35 -53.91
CA GLY A 26 -17.32 -18.11 -53.59
C GLY A 26 -17.44 -19.15 -52.46
N PRO A 27 -16.44 -20.03 -52.26
CA PRO A 27 -16.43 -20.96 -51.14
C PRO A 27 -16.47 -20.16 -49.84
N SER A 28 -17.64 -20.15 -49.20
CA SER A 28 -17.90 -19.44 -47.96
C SER A 28 -17.22 -20.17 -46.81
N PHE A 29 -15.92 -19.93 -46.63
CA PHE A 29 -15.32 -20.11 -45.32
C PHE A 29 -15.89 -19.01 -44.42
N SER A 30 -16.90 -19.36 -43.60
CA SER A 30 -17.28 -18.51 -42.48
C SER A 30 -16.06 -18.44 -41.56
N ARG A 31 -15.26 -17.37 -41.66
CA ARG A 31 -14.15 -17.16 -40.74
C ARG A 31 -14.70 -17.22 -39.32
N PRO A 32 -14.12 -18.05 -38.42
CA PRO A 32 -14.45 -17.98 -37.01
C PRO A 32 -14.29 -16.52 -36.57
N LYS A 33 -15.35 -15.90 -36.02
CA LYS A 33 -15.22 -14.57 -35.41
C LYS A 33 -14.50 -14.78 -34.08
N HIS A 34 -13.19 -14.56 -34.06
CA HIS A 34 -12.42 -14.65 -32.82
C HIS A 34 -12.99 -13.63 -31.84
N LYS A 35 -13.38 -14.09 -30.65
CA LYS A 35 -13.75 -13.24 -29.52
C LYS A 35 -12.61 -13.27 -28.52
N ARG A 36 -12.23 -12.11 -27.97
CA ARG A 36 -11.22 -12.03 -26.92
C ARG A 36 -11.67 -12.83 -25.70
N THR A 37 -10.80 -13.67 -25.17
CA THR A 37 -10.92 -14.18 -23.81
C THR A 37 -10.10 -13.29 -22.88
N VAL A 38 -10.74 -12.68 -21.89
CA VAL A 38 -10.11 -11.66 -21.05
C VAL A 38 -8.93 -12.18 -20.19
N THR A 39 -8.83 -13.50 -19.99
CA THR A 39 -7.83 -14.13 -19.12
C THR A 39 -7.15 -15.35 -19.76
N GLY A 40 -7.33 -15.59 -21.07
CA GLY A 40 -6.82 -16.78 -21.77
C GLY A 40 -7.88 -17.85 -22.04
N PHE A 41 -7.46 -18.92 -22.72
CA PHE A 41 -8.28 -20.06 -23.15
C PHE A 41 -7.99 -21.32 -22.32
N GLY A 42 -9.02 -22.12 -22.05
CA GLY A 42 -8.83 -23.45 -21.47
C GLY A 42 -8.21 -24.46 -22.45
N PRO A 43 -7.76 -25.64 -21.99
CA PRO A 43 -7.07 -26.64 -22.82
C PRO A 43 -7.87 -27.13 -24.05
N SER A 44 -9.18 -27.26 -23.93
CA SER A 44 -10.05 -27.67 -25.04
C SER A 44 -10.35 -26.51 -26.00
N GLU A 45 -10.53 -25.30 -25.44
CA GLU A 45 -10.82 -24.10 -26.22
C GLU A 45 -9.64 -23.71 -27.11
N ILE A 46 -8.41 -23.75 -26.57
CA ILE A 46 -7.22 -23.34 -27.33
C ILE A 46 -7.00 -24.24 -28.54
N LYS A 47 -7.18 -25.57 -28.40
CA LYS A 47 -7.08 -26.54 -29.51
C LYS A 47 -8.15 -26.29 -30.57
N ASN A 48 -9.39 -26.03 -30.14
CA ASN A 48 -10.50 -25.75 -31.06
C ASN A 48 -10.27 -24.44 -31.82
N VAL A 49 -9.80 -23.39 -31.14
CA VAL A 49 -9.46 -22.10 -31.75
C VAL A 49 -8.31 -22.29 -32.72
N GLU A 50 -7.23 -22.95 -32.31
CA GLU A 50 -6.06 -23.17 -33.16
C GLU A 50 -6.40 -23.97 -34.42
N ALA A 51 -7.15 -25.07 -34.29
CA ALA A 51 -7.62 -25.89 -35.42
C ALA A 51 -8.53 -25.11 -36.38
N SER A 52 -9.21 -24.07 -35.90
CA SER A 52 -10.07 -23.22 -36.72
C SER A 52 -9.30 -22.18 -37.56
N ILE A 53 -8.01 -21.95 -37.27
CA ILE A 53 -7.16 -20.97 -37.96
C ILE A 53 -6.32 -21.69 -39.03
N PRO A 54 -6.48 -21.36 -40.32
CA PRO A 54 -5.68 -21.95 -41.39
C PRO A 54 -4.16 -21.81 -41.16
N GLU A 55 -3.37 -22.84 -41.48
CA GLU A 55 -1.91 -22.85 -41.27
C GLU A 55 -1.19 -21.61 -41.84
N PRO A 56 -1.47 -21.13 -43.07
CA PRO A 56 -0.79 -19.95 -43.60
C PRO A 56 -1.02 -18.69 -42.75
N GLN A 57 -2.17 -18.60 -42.08
CA GLN A 57 -2.47 -17.50 -41.15
C GLN A 57 -1.72 -17.68 -39.85
N ARG A 58 -1.64 -18.91 -39.30
CA ARG A 58 -0.84 -19.21 -38.09
C ARG A 58 0.65 -18.93 -38.34
N GLU A 59 1.19 -19.34 -39.47
CA GLU A 59 2.58 -19.04 -39.88
C GLU A 59 2.82 -17.53 -39.99
N ALA A 60 1.89 -16.77 -40.58
CA ALA A 60 1.99 -15.32 -40.65
C ALA A 60 2.05 -14.69 -39.25
N TRP A 61 1.19 -15.12 -38.33
CA TRP A 61 1.23 -14.66 -36.93
C TRP A 61 2.52 -15.05 -36.21
N ARG A 62 2.97 -16.31 -36.33
CA ARG A 62 4.24 -16.78 -35.72
C ARG A 62 5.44 -16.01 -36.25
N LYS A 63 5.45 -15.66 -37.55
CA LYS A 63 6.54 -14.92 -38.20
C LYS A 63 6.69 -13.48 -37.67
N PHE A 64 5.58 -12.80 -37.39
CA PHE A 64 5.57 -11.40 -36.96
C PHE A 64 5.30 -11.21 -35.46
N MET A 65 5.28 -12.31 -34.68
CA MET A 65 5.12 -12.25 -33.24
C MET A 65 6.28 -11.47 -32.61
N PRO A 66 6.02 -10.47 -31.75
CA PRO A 66 7.07 -9.71 -31.08
C PRO A 66 7.91 -10.64 -30.19
N LYS A 67 9.20 -10.34 -30.11
CA LYS A 67 10.15 -11.01 -29.23
C LYS A 67 10.69 -10.00 -28.22
N PRO A 68 10.92 -10.39 -26.97
CA PRO A 68 11.63 -9.54 -26.02
C PRO A 68 13.01 -9.18 -26.57
N PHE A 69 13.45 -7.93 -26.37
CA PHE A 69 14.82 -7.54 -26.66
C PHE A 69 15.82 -8.38 -25.85
N SER A 70 16.98 -8.64 -26.47
CA SER A 70 18.04 -9.48 -25.89
C SER A 70 19.41 -8.83 -25.92
N THR A 71 19.56 -7.73 -26.66
CA THR A 71 20.79 -6.98 -26.84
C THR A 71 20.55 -5.48 -26.66
N SER A 72 21.63 -4.70 -26.48
CA SER A 72 21.54 -3.22 -26.42
C SER A 72 20.90 -2.65 -27.68
N ASP A 73 21.21 -3.21 -28.84
CA ASP A 73 20.73 -2.71 -30.14
C ASP A 73 19.23 -2.98 -30.32
N ASP A 74 18.75 -4.17 -29.88
CA ASP A 74 17.32 -4.49 -29.85
C ASP A 74 16.56 -3.51 -28.96
N PHE A 75 17.04 -3.30 -27.73
CA PHE A 75 16.43 -2.35 -26.80
C PHE A 75 16.43 -0.93 -27.36
N THR A 76 17.57 -0.47 -27.89
CA THR A 76 17.73 0.88 -28.45
C THR A 76 16.74 1.09 -29.60
N LYS A 77 16.61 0.10 -30.48
CA LYS A 77 15.63 0.11 -31.57
C LYS A 77 14.20 0.22 -31.05
N ASP A 78 13.83 -0.54 -30.02
CA ASP A 78 12.48 -0.49 -29.44
C ASP A 78 12.19 0.85 -28.75
N ALA A 79 13.16 1.38 -27.99
CA ALA A 79 13.06 2.68 -27.34
C ALA A 79 12.91 3.81 -28.37
N VAL A 80 13.79 3.86 -29.39
CA VAL A 80 13.72 4.84 -30.49
C VAL A 80 12.41 4.70 -31.26
N ARG A 81 11.93 3.48 -31.53
CA ARG A 81 10.62 3.24 -32.16
C ARG A 81 9.51 3.91 -31.37
N HIS A 82 9.49 3.80 -30.04
CA HIS A 82 8.46 4.46 -29.23
C HIS A 82 8.62 5.98 -29.21
N ILE A 83 9.85 6.49 -29.13
CA ILE A 83 10.14 7.93 -29.20
C ILE A 83 9.60 8.50 -30.52
N GLU A 84 9.89 7.87 -31.65
CA GLU A 84 9.48 8.37 -32.97
C GLU A 84 8.00 8.13 -33.28
N THR A 85 7.47 6.94 -32.96
CA THR A 85 6.13 6.55 -33.44
C THR A 85 5.04 6.70 -32.38
N THR A 86 5.34 6.47 -31.09
CA THR A 86 4.35 6.58 -30.01
C THR A 86 4.28 8.00 -29.45
N LEU A 87 5.44 8.64 -29.25
CA LEU A 87 5.52 10.01 -28.72
C LEU A 87 5.51 11.08 -29.81
N ALA A 88 5.63 10.69 -31.08
CA ALA A 88 5.76 11.59 -32.22
C ALA A 88 6.92 12.60 -32.06
N ARG A 89 8.05 12.12 -31.52
CA ARG A 89 9.30 12.88 -31.35
C ARG A 89 10.36 12.43 -32.36
N SER A 90 11.55 13.01 -32.27
CA SER A 90 12.68 12.73 -33.15
C SER A 90 13.99 12.97 -32.38
N LEU A 91 15.12 12.64 -33.02
CA LEU A 91 16.45 12.98 -32.49
C LEU A 91 16.57 14.45 -32.05
N PHE A 92 15.92 15.39 -32.77
CA PHE A 92 16.08 16.82 -32.53
C PHE A 92 15.29 17.37 -31.33
N ASN A 93 14.35 16.59 -30.79
CA ASN A 93 13.47 17.02 -29.69
C ASN A 93 13.16 15.90 -28.70
N CYS A 94 14.10 14.97 -28.54
CA CYS A 94 14.08 13.94 -27.50
C CYS A 94 14.77 14.48 -26.25
N ASP A 95 13.98 14.92 -25.28
CA ASP A 95 14.44 15.26 -23.93
C ASP A 95 14.45 14.02 -23.02
N GLU A 96 14.86 14.19 -21.76
CA GLU A 96 14.89 13.11 -20.77
C GLU A 96 13.51 12.49 -20.54
N ALA A 97 12.44 13.31 -20.56
CA ALA A 97 11.07 12.84 -20.41
C ALA A 97 10.64 11.94 -21.59
N ALA A 98 11.00 12.30 -22.83
CA ALA A 98 10.77 11.46 -23.99
C ALA A 98 11.60 10.17 -23.96
N ALA A 99 12.86 10.24 -23.52
CA ALA A 99 13.73 9.07 -23.37
C ALA A 99 13.23 8.11 -22.27
N TYR A 100 12.76 8.64 -21.14
CA TYR A 100 12.03 7.89 -20.10
C TYR A 100 10.81 7.20 -20.69
N SER A 101 9.96 7.96 -21.38
CA SER A 101 8.71 7.45 -21.94
C SER A 101 8.99 6.32 -22.95
N GLY A 102 9.97 6.50 -23.85
CA GLY A 102 10.40 5.48 -24.79
C GLY A 102 10.93 4.21 -24.11
N THR A 103 11.76 4.39 -23.08
CA THR A 103 12.33 3.29 -22.28
C THR A 103 11.23 2.52 -21.55
N ALA A 104 10.35 3.21 -20.85
CA ALA A 104 9.25 2.61 -20.10
C ALA A 104 8.29 1.85 -21.03
N LEU A 105 7.98 2.41 -22.21
CA LEU A 105 7.16 1.73 -23.22
C LEU A 105 7.84 0.46 -23.78
N ALA A 106 9.16 0.49 -24.02
CA ALA A 106 9.90 -0.70 -24.46
C ALA A 106 9.88 -1.81 -23.39
N PHE A 107 10.10 -1.46 -22.12
CA PHE A 107 9.98 -2.43 -21.02
C PHE A 107 8.55 -2.93 -20.84
N ARG A 108 7.56 -2.06 -20.96
CA ARG A 108 6.15 -2.45 -20.90
C ARG A 108 5.80 -3.46 -21.99
N ASP A 109 6.24 -3.25 -23.22
CA ASP A 109 6.01 -4.19 -24.33
C ASP A 109 6.57 -5.58 -23.99
N ARG A 110 7.78 -5.65 -23.42
CA ARG A 110 8.35 -6.90 -22.90
C ARG A 110 7.48 -7.52 -21.81
N LEU A 111 7.11 -6.74 -20.78
CA LEU A 111 6.33 -7.23 -19.65
C LEU A 111 4.96 -7.78 -20.07
N VAL A 112 4.33 -7.19 -21.10
CA VAL A 112 3.05 -7.69 -21.62
C VAL A 112 3.16 -9.08 -22.23
N LEU A 113 4.30 -9.42 -22.85
CA LEU A 113 4.52 -10.77 -23.37
C LEU A 113 4.51 -11.79 -22.24
N ASP A 114 5.21 -11.49 -21.14
CA ASP A 114 5.28 -12.37 -19.97
C ASP A 114 3.95 -12.38 -19.20
N TRP A 115 3.25 -11.25 -19.12
CA TRP A 115 1.91 -11.15 -18.55
C TRP A 115 0.91 -12.03 -19.31
N ASN A 116 0.89 -11.96 -20.64
CA ASN A 116 0.01 -12.80 -21.47
C ASN A 116 0.29 -14.29 -21.27
N LYS A 117 1.57 -14.69 -21.25
CA LYS A 117 1.99 -16.08 -20.97
C LYS A 117 1.58 -16.52 -19.58
N THR A 118 1.74 -15.66 -18.58
CA THR A 118 1.36 -15.93 -17.19
C THR A 118 -0.14 -16.15 -17.08
N GLN A 119 -0.94 -15.23 -17.62
CA GLN A 119 -2.41 -15.34 -17.58
C GLN A 119 -2.91 -16.59 -18.33
N GLN A 120 -2.33 -16.88 -19.49
CA GLN A 120 -2.66 -18.09 -20.23
C GLN A 120 -2.27 -19.36 -19.47
N SER A 121 -1.08 -19.40 -18.84
CA SER A 121 -0.61 -20.55 -18.05
C SER A 121 -1.51 -20.78 -16.84
N GLN A 122 -1.87 -19.72 -16.11
CA GLN A 122 -2.78 -19.81 -14.96
C GLN A 122 -4.19 -20.27 -15.36
N THR A 123 -4.68 -19.86 -16.53
CA THR A 123 -6.00 -20.30 -17.04
C THR A 123 -5.96 -21.73 -17.55
N PHE A 124 -4.86 -22.14 -18.17
CA PHE A 124 -4.67 -23.52 -18.60
C PHE A 124 -4.55 -24.49 -17.41
N ALA A 125 -3.85 -24.08 -16.35
CA ALA A 125 -3.64 -24.90 -15.16
C ALA A 125 -4.87 -24.97 -14.24
N ASP A 126 -5.74 -23.95 -14.27
CA ASP A 126 -6.97 -23.87 -13.46
C ASP A 126 -6.75 -24.20 -11.98
N GLN A 127 -5.66 -23.65 -11.43
CA GLN A 127 -5.29 -23.76 -10.03
C GLN A 127 -5.95 -22.66 -9.20
N LYS A 128 -6.01 -22.88 -7.87
CA LYS A 128 -6.47 -21.89 -6.90
C LYS A 128 -5.70 -20.58 -7.06
N ARG A 129 -6.40 -19.45 -6.99
CA ARG A 129 -5.82 -18.11 -7.14
C ARG A 129 -6.06 -17.24 -5.92
N VAL A 130 -5.10 -16.38 -5.64
CA VAL A 130 -5.17 -15.39 -4.56
C VAL A 130 -5.58 -14.03 -5.11
N TYR A 131 -6.48 -13.36 -4.41
CA TYR A 131 -6.89 -11.99 -4.68
C TYR A 131 -6.66 -11.14 -3.44
N TYR A 132 -5.68 -10.25 -3.52
CA TYR A 132 -5.31 -9.36 -2.43
C TYR A 132 -6.05 -8.03 -2.59
N LEU A 133 -7.03 -7.78 -1.72
CA LEU A 133 -7.81 -6.56 -1.74
C LEU A 133 -7.18 -5.56 -0.77
N SER A 134 -6.66 -4.46 -1.30
CA SER A 134 -6.23 -3.33 -0.48
C SER A 134 -6.71 -1.98 -1.05
N LEU A 135 -7.05 -1.07 -0.13
CA LEU A 135 -7.41 0.30 -0.46
C LEU A 135 -6.20 1.13 -0.90
N GLU A 136 -4.98 0.71 -0.56
CA GLU A 136 -3.76 1.39 -0.99
C GLU A 136 -2.70 0.43 -1.54
N PHE A 137 -1.97 0.88 -2.56
CA PHE A 137 -0.78 0.23 -3.10
C PHE A 137 0.31 1.27 -3.29
N LEU A 138 1.29 1.30 -2.40
CA LEU A 138 2.33 2.32 -2.42
C LEU A 138 3.47 1.85 -3.33
N MET A 139 3.21 1.74 -4.64
CA MET A 139 4.07 1.05 -5.63
C MET A 139 5.45 1.72 -5.80
N GLY A 140 5.50 3.05 -5.74
CA GLY A 140 6.67 3.84 -6.09
C GLY A 140 6.88 3.92 -7.59
N ARG A 141 8.11 4.21 -8.02
CA ARG A 141 8.53 4.15 -9.42
C ARG A 141 8.67 2.71 -9.91
N ALA A 142 8.22 2.43 -11.13
CA ALA A 142 8.18 1.09 -11.70
C ALA A 142 9.39 0.79 -12.60
N LEU A 143 10.00 1.78 -13.25
CA LEU A 143 11.03 1.57 -14.27
C LEU A 143 12.20 0.74 -13.75
N ASP A 144 12.87 1.20 -12.68
CA ASP A 144 14.05 0.52 -12.17
C ASP A 144 13.75 -0.90 -11.67
N ASN A 145 12.60 -1.06 -11.01
CA ASN A 145 12.13 -2.36 -10.56
C ASN A 145 11.81 -3.32 -11.71
N ALA A 146 11.18 -2.83 -12.78
CA ALA A 146 10.89 -3.61 -13.98
C ALA A 146 12.18 -4.11 -14.63
N MET A 147 13.17 -3.22 -14.83
CA MET A 147 14.47 -3.57 -15.41
C MET A 147 15.23 -4.59 -14.56
N LEU A 148 15.20 -4.42 -13.25
CA LEU A 148 15.84 -5.29 -12.27
C LEU A 148 15.21 -6.69 -12.27
N ASN A 149 13.88 -6.78 -12.22
CA ASN A 149 13.20 -8.06 -12.12
C ASN A 149 13.38 -8.96 -13.36
N VAL A 150 13.54 -8.36 -14.55
CA VAL A 150 13.83 -9.10 -15.80
C VAL A 150 15.33 -9.23 -16.13
N GLU A 151 16.23 -8.73 -15.28
CA GLU A 151 17.69 -8.75 -15.46
C GLU A 151 18.16 -8.05 -16.76
N GLN A 152 17.62 -6.87 -17.07
CA GLN A 152 17.95 -6.14 -18.31
C GLN A 152 18.42 -4.70 -18.08
N LYS A 153 18.70 -4.30 -16.83
CA LYS A 153 19.16 -2.94 -16.51
C LYS A 153 20.46 -2.57 -17.23
N ASP A 154 21.42 -3.48 -17.33
CA ASP A 154 22.70 -3.22 -18.01
C ASP A 154 22.53 -3.04 -19.53
N ILE A 155 21.65 -3.84 -20.14
CA ILE A 155 21.30 -3.74 -21.57
C ILE A 155 20.66 -2.38 -21.86
N ALA A 156 19.72 -1.96 -21.01
CA ALA A 156 19.06 -0.66 -21.14
C ALA A 156 20.03 0.50 -20.88
N THR A 157 20.92 0.37 -19.89
CA THR A 157 21.94 1.38 -19.57
C THR A 157 22.89 1.60 -20.74
N LYS A 158 23.37 0.52 -21.37
CA LYS A 158 24.22 0.63 -22.56
C LYS A 158 23.48 1.28 -23.72
N GLY A 159 22.26 0.83 -24.03
CA GLY A 159 21.48 1.39 -25.13
C GLY A 159 21.10 2.86 -24.94
N LEU A 160 20.75 3.27 -23.72
CA LEU A 160 20.52 4.69 -23.40
C LEU A 160 21.79 5.53 -23.50
N SER A 161 22.94 4.98 -23.09
CA SER A 161 24.23 5.64 -23.25
C SER A 161 24.57 5.87 -24.73
N ASP A 162 24.25 4.91 -25.60
CA ASP A 162 24.44 5.05 -27.06
C ASP A 162 23.52 6.15 -27.64
N LEU A 163 22.37 6.43 -27.00
CA LEU A 163 21.47 7.54 -27.31
C LEU A 163 21.85 8.87 -26.63
N GLY A 164 22.88 8.88 -25.78
CA GLY A 164 23.35 10.08 -25.08
C GLY A 164 22.67 10.37 -23.74
N PHE A 165 21.94 9.41 -23.15
CA PHE A 165 21.25 9.57 -21.87
C PHE A 165 21.90 8.76 -20.75
N ARG A 166 21.89 9.31 -19.54
CA ARG A 166 22.32 8.61 -18.31
C ARG A 166 21.11 7.96 -17.65
N MET A 167 21.27 6.71 -17.21
CA MET A 167 20.17 5.93 -16.62
C MET A 167 19.54 6.61 -15.41
N GLU A 168 20.34 7.24 -14.55
CA GLU A 168 19.84 7.93 -13.35
C GLU A 168 18.96 9.13 -13.69
N ASP A 169 19.31 9.87 -14.75
CA ASP A 169 18.58 11.03 -15.22
C ASP A 169 17.24 10.60 -15.88
N ILE A 170 17.17 9.37 -16.41
CA ILE A 170 15.94 8.78 -16.95
C ILE A 170 15.03 8.25 -15.84
N ILE A 171 15.57 7.56 -14.84
CA ILE A 171 14.79 7.06 -13.68
C ILE A 171 14.22 8.23 -12.85
N SER A 172 14.89 9.39 -12.84
CA SER A 172 14.43 10.56 -12.09
C SER A 172 13.20 11.24 -12.71
N GLN A 173 12.92 11.04 -14.00
CA GLN A 173 11.73 11.58 -14.68
C GLN A 173 10.44 10.88 -14.28
N GLU A 174 10.51 9.66 -13.72
CA GLU A 174 9.33 8.90 -13.34
C GLU A 174 8.68 9.47 -12.07
N HIS A 175 7.38 9.72 -12.14
CA HIS A 175 6.57 10.03 -10.96
C HIS A 175 6.23 8.75 -10.18
N ASP A 176 6.27 8.83 -8.85
CA ASP A 176 5.74 7.75 -8.01
C ASP A 176 4.24 7.56 -8.28
N ALA A 177 3.79 6.31 -8.42
CA ALA A 177 2.36 6.05 -8.56
C ALA A 177 1.62 6.41 -7.27
N ALA A 178 0.75 7.42 -7.32
CA ALA A 178 0.00 7.95 -6.17
C ALA A 178 -1.20 7.06 -5.80
N LEU A 179 -0.95 5.76 -5.61
CA LEU A 179 -1.96 4.73 -5.36
C LEU A 179 -2.05 4.31 -3.88
N GLY A 180 -1.27 4.93 -3.00
CA GLY A 180 -1.24 4.61 -1.58
C GLY A 180 -0.55 5.70 -0.75
N ASN A 181 -0.59 5.55 0.58
CA ASN A 181 -0.03 6.53 1.51
C ASN A 181 0.91 5.91 2.55
N GLY A 182 0.49 4.84 3.22
CA GLY A 182 1.15 4.34 4.43
C GLY A 182 1.90 3.01 4.31
N GLY A 183 2.24 2.47 5.48
CA GLY A 183 2.84 1.15 5.60
C GLY A 183 1.94 0.01 5.12
N LEU A 184 0.61 0.17 5.22
CA LEU A 184 -0.39 -0.79 4.76
C LEU A 184 -0.28 -1.01 3.23
N GLY A 185 -0.21 0.07 2.46
CA GLY A 185 -0.08 0.02 1.00
C GLY A 185 1.32 -0.35 0.55
N ARG A 186 2.35 -0.03 1.34
CA ARG A 186 3.72 -0.47 1.03
C ARG A 186 3.91 -1.96 1.28
N LEU A 187 3.25 -2.52 2.30
CA LEU A 187 3.16 -3.96 2.54
C LEU A 187 2.49 -4.65 1.36
N ALA A 188 1.31 -4.18 0.94
CA ALA A 188 0.59 -4.70 -0.22
C ALA A 188 1.47 -4.72 -1.48
N ALA A 189 2.23 -3.65 -1.73
CA ALA A 189 3.16 -3.58 -2.86
C ALA A 189 4.37 -4.53 -2.73
N CYS A 190 4.92 -4.75 -1.51
CA CYS A 190 5.95 -5.78 -1.30
C CYS A 190 5.39 -7.20 -1.54
N PHE A 191 4.15 -7.45 -1.12
CA PHE A 191 3.49 -8.73 -1.31
C PHE A 191 3.24 -9.04 -2.79
N LEU A 192 2.86 -8.04 -3.60
CA LEU A 192 2.74 -8.23 -5.05
C LEU A 192 4.07 -8.66 -5.70
N ASP A 193 5.18 -8.04 -5.33
CA ASP A 193 6.52 -8.40 -5.81
C ASP A 193 6.93 -9.82 -5.38
N SER A 194 6.70 -10.19 -4.12
CA SER A 194 6.96 -11.55 -3.60
C SER A 194 6.09 -12.61 -4.25
N MET A 195 4.77 -12.39 -4.37
CA MET A 195 3.87 -13.32 -5.04
C MET A 195 4.27 -13.56 -6.50
N ALA A 196 4.71 -12.53 -7.22
CA ALA A 196 5.24 -12.69 -8.58
C ALA A 196 6.57 -13.46 -8.59
N SER A 197 7.51 -13.10 -7.70
CA SER A 197 8.86 -13.71 -7.64
C SER A 197 8.84 -15.19 -7.25
N LEU A 198 7.91 -15.57 -6.36
CA LEU A 198 7.68 -16.94 -5.89
C LEU A 198 6.74 -17.73 -6.82
N ASN A 199 6.21 -17.12 -7.87
CA ASN A 199 5.34 -17.75 -8.86
C ASN A 199 3.95 -18.12 -8.35
N TYR A 200 3.46 -17.46 -7.31
CA TYR A 200 2.10 -17.65 -6.84
C TYR A 200 1.08 -17.02 -7.82
N PRO A 201 -0.01 -17.74 -8.18
CA PRO A 201 -1.07 -17.22 -9.03
C PRO A 201 -1.93 -16.21 -8.27
N ALA A 202 -1.49 -14.94 -8.25
CA ALA A 202 -2.09 -13.92 -7.41
C ALA A 202 -2.26 -12.57 -8.11
N TRP A 203 -3.35 -11.87 -7.81
CA TRP A 203 -3.64 -10.51 -8.27
C TRP A 203 -3.90 -9.57 -7.10
N GLY A 204 -3.48 -8.32 -7.25
CA GLY A 204 -3.93 -7.20 -6.41
C GLY A 204 -5.15 -6.51 -7.01
N TYR A 205 -6.08 -6.07 -6.16
CA TYR A 205 -7.20 -5.20 -6.56
C TYR A 205 -7.24 -3.93 -5.72
N GLY A 206 -7.31 -2.77 -6.37
CA GLY A 206 -7.41 -1.46 -5.72
C GLY A 206 -8.16 -0.41 -6.56
N LEU A 207 -8.08 0.85 -6.14
CA LEU A 207 -8.64 2.00 -6.84
C LEU A 207 -7.55 2.74 -7.63
N ARG A 208 -7.91 3.25 -8.82
CA ARG A 208 -7.02 4.11 -9.62
C ARG A 208 -7.19 5.57 -9.21
N TYR A 209 -6.54 5.97 -8.12
CA TYR A 209 -6.62 7.34 -7.61
C TYR A 209 -6.03 8.34 -8.59
N ARG A 210 -6.80 9.38 -8.91
CA ARG A 210 -6.35 10.40 -9.85
C ARG A 210 -5.28 11.34 -9.27
N TYR A 211 -5.46 11.73 -8.00
CA TYR A 211 -4.63 12.74 -7.33
C TYR A 211 -3.94 12.22 -6.07
N GLY A 212 -3.93 10.89 -5.87
CA GLY A 212 -3.41 10.25 -4.67
C GLY A 212 -4.07 10.73 -3.39
N ILE A 213 -3.30 10.81 -2.31
CA ILE A 213 -3.73 11.48 -1.07
C ILE A 213 -3.55 13.00 -1.22
N PHE A 214 -2.32 13.42 -1.49
CA PHE A 214 -1.85 14.75 -1.90
C PHE A 214 -0.32 14.70 -2.04
N LYS A 215 0.24 15.63 -2.82
CA LYS A 215 1.67 16.00 -2.79
C LYS A 215 1.88 17.06 -1.71
N GLN A 216 2.90 16.87 -0.88
CA GLN A 216 3.20 17.78 0.23
C GLN A 216 4.15 18.89 -0.23
N GLU A 217 3.80 20.14 0.05
CA GLU A 217 4.72 21.27 -0.07
C GLU A 217 4.90 21.93 1.30
N ILE A 218 6.04 22.57 1.53
CA ILE A 218 6.34 23.26 2.80
C ILE A 218 6.46 24.76 2.51
N HIS A 219 5.49 25.54 2.97
CA HIS A 219 5.45 27.00 2.81
C HIS A 219 5.51 27.65 4.20
N ASP A 220 6.52 28.50 4.42
CA ASP A 220 6.78 29.14 5.72
C ASP A 220 6.76 28.15 6.91
N GLY A 221 7.34 26.97 6.69
CA GLY A 221 7.38 25.87 7.66
C GLY A 221 6.08 25.06 7.78
N TYR A 222 4.98 25.46 7.16
CA TYR A 222 3.71 24.71 7.20
C TYR A 222 3.58 23.74 6.03
N GLN A 223 2.96 22.58 6.31
CA GLN A 223 2.48 21.68 5.26
C GLN A 223 1.31 22.31 4.49
N VAL A 224 1.44 22.33 3.17
CA VAL A 224 0.39 22.66 2.20
C VAL A 224 0.13 21.43 1.34
N GLU A 225 -1.15 21.05 1.20
CA GLU A 225 -1.58 19.95 0.34
C GLU A 225 -1.86 20.45 -1.08
N VAL A 226 -1.22 19.86 -2.08
CA VAL A 226 -1.52 20.07 -3.50
C VAL A 226 -1.85 18.74 -4.19
N PRO A 227 -2.66 18.73 -5.27
CA PRO A 227 -2.94 17.48 -5.99
C PRO A 227 -1.68 16.84 -6.59
N ASP A 228 -1.62 15.51 -6.59
CA ASP A 228 -0.53 14.75 -7.21
C ASP A 228 -0.90 14.36 -8.66
N TYR A 229 -0.31 15.04 -9.64
CA TYR A 229 -0.62 14.89 -11.08
C TYR A 229 0.15 13.73 -11.76
N TRP A 230 0.33 12.60 -11.07
CA TRP A 230 1.09 11.45 -11.58
C TRP A 230 0.49 10.77 -12.83
N LEU A 231 -0.77 11.04 -13.17
CA LEU A 231 -1.47 10.47 -14.33
C LEU A 231 -1.43 11.34 -15.59
N ASP A 232 -0.79 12.51 -15.57
CA ASP A 232 -0.59 13.31 -16.78
C ASP A 232 0.12 12.49 -17.86
N PHE A 233 1.01 11.59 -17.44
CA PHE A 233 1.52 10.49 -18.26
C PHE A 233 1.88 9.27 -17.39
N ASN A 234 1.23 8.13 -17.62
CA ASN A 234 1.58 6.84 -17.01
C ASN A 234 1.75 5.78 -18.09
N PRO A 235 3.00 5.34 -18.41
CA PRO A 235 3.20 4.35 -19.45
C PRO A 235 2.77 2.95 -19.03
N TRP A 236 2.72 2.63 -17.74
CA TRP A 236 2.69 1.24 -17.23
C TRP A 236 1.33 0.56 -17.24
N GLU A 237 0.25 1.33 -17.33
CA GLU A 237 -1.11 0.79 -17.24
C GLU A 237 -1.75 0.49 -18.59
N PHE A 238 -2.65 -0.48 -18.60
CA PHE A 238 -3.50 -0.82 -19.72
C PHE A 238 -4.95 -0.61 -19.35
N GLN A 239 -5.58 0.43 -19.90
CA GLN A 239 -7.02 0.57 -19.83
C GLN A 239 -7.70 -0.62 -20.53
N ARG A 240 -8.61 -1.30 -19.84
CA ARG A 240 -9.38 -2.43 -20.36
C ARG A 240 -10.80 -1.99 -20.67
N HIS A 241 -10.98 -1.38 -21.84
CA HIS A 241 -12.29 -0.89 -22.31
C HIS A 241 -13.37 -1.98 -22.41
N ASP A 242 -12.98 -3.25 -22.43
CA ASP A 242 -13.89 -4.38 -22.49
C ASP A 242 -14.23 -4.98 -21.11
N ILE A 243 -13.71 -4.38 -20.03
CA ILE A 243 -14.01 -4.75 -18.65
C ILE A 243 -14.60 -3.53 -17.94
N GLU A 244 -15.91 -3.42 -18.08
CA GLU A 244 -16.72 -2.40 -17.44
C GLU A 244 -17.77 -3.09 -16.56
N VAL A 245 -17.98 -2.57 -15.35
CA VAL A 245 -18.94 -3.12 -14.38
C VAL A 245 -19.83 -2.00 -13.88
N ASP A 246 -21.14 -2.21 -13.94
CA ASP A 246 -22.11 -1.28 -13.37
C ASP A 246 -22.22 -1.53 -11.86
N ILE A 247 -22.03 -0.47 -11.07
CA ILE A 247 -22.06 -0.46 -9.62
C ILE A 247 -23.22 0.42 -9.16
N GLN A 248 -24.12 -0.16 -8.38
CA GLN A 248 -25.32 0.51 -7.88
C GLN A 248 -25.07 1.14 -6.51
N PHE A 249 -25.73 2.26 -6.22
CA PHE A 249 -25.80 2.90 -4.92
C PHE A 249 -27.23 3.34 -4.61
N TYR A 250 -27.55 3.50 -3.33
CA TYR A 250 -28.88 3.89 -2.83
C TYR A 250 -29.97 2.90 -3.23
N GLY A 251 -31.14 3.35 -3.69
CA GLY A 251 -32.23 2.48 -4.14
C GLY A 251 -33.01 1.85 -2.98
N HIS A 252 -33.71 0.76 -3.29
CA HIS A 252 -34.55 0.02 -2.34
C HIS A 252 -34.56 -1.47 -2.68
N VAL A 253 -34.97 -2.30 -1.72
CA VAL A 253 -35.06 -3.76 -1.91
C VAL A 253 -36.51 -4.17 -2.11
N ASN A 254 -36.81 -4.80 -3.24
CA ASN A 254 -38.10 -5.43 -3.50
C ASN A 254 -38.02 -6.93 -3.19
N ARG A 255 -39.08 -7.46 -2.57
CA ARG A 255 -39.19 -8.88 -2.20
C ARG A 255 -40.44 -9.49 -2.81
N TRP A 256 -40.30 -10.68 -3.36
CA TRP A 256 -41.42 -11.45 -3.91
C TRP A 256 -41.16 -12.95 -3.72
N GLN A 257 -42.18 -13.76 -3.93
CA GLN A 257 -42.03 -15.21 -4.04
C GLN A 257 -42.06 -15.58 -5.52
N ASP A 258 -41.16 -16.45 -5.95
CA ASP A 258 -41.25 -17.08 -7.27
C ASP A 258 -42.35 -18.15 -7.32
N ASP A 259 -42.55 -18.74 -8.49
CA ASP A 259 -43.59 -19.76 -8.74
C ASP A 259 -43.38 -21.05 -7.91
N GLU A 260 -42.18 -21.25 -7.34
CA GLU A 260 -41.84 -22.37 -6.47
C GLU A 260 -41.99 -22.02 -4.96
N GLY A 261 -42.40 -20.78 -4.66
CA GLY A 261 -42.61 -20.29 -3.29
C GLY A 261 -41.33 -19.81 -2.59
N LYS A 262 -40.20 -19.75 -3.30
CA LYS A 262 -38.92 -19.27 -2.74
C LYS A 262 -38.91 -17.75 -2.71
N GLN A 263 -38.46 -17.20 -1.58
CA GLN A 263 -38.31 -15.76 -1.40
C GLN A 263 -37.14 -15.25 -2.24
N GLN A 264 -37.42 -14.28 -3.09
CA GLN A 264 -36.45 -13.59 -3.92
C GLN A 264 -36.33 -12.13 -3.48
N SER A 265 -35.15 -11.55 -3.66
CA SER A 265 -34.88 -10.14 -3.38
C SER A 265 -34.17 -9.50 -4.57
N SER A 266 -34.60 -8.30 -4.96
CA SER A 266 -33.94 -7.47 -5.97
C SER A 266 -33.61 -6.12 -5.38
N TRP A 267 -32.42 -5.62 -5.72
CA TRP A 267 -32.01 -4.27 -5.39
C TRP A 267 -32.27 -3.35 -6.59
N GLU A 268 -33.20 -2.41 -6.44
CA GLU A 268 -33.73 -1.63 -7.56
C GLU A 268 -33.66 -0.12 -7.35
N GLY A 269 -33.58 0.62 -8.46
CA GLY A 269 -33.45 2.08 -8.48
C GLY A 269 -32.08 2.58 -8.02
N GLY A 270 -32.04 3.82 -7.53
CA GLY A 270 -30.80 4.43 -7.05
C GLY A 270 -29.92 5.01 -8.16
N GLU A 271 -28.63 5.09 -7.90
CA GLU A 271 -27.60 5.63 -8.80
C GLU A 271 -26.73 4.49 -9.34
N ILE A 272 -26.35 4.54 -10.62
CA ILE A 272 -25.41 3.60 -11.24
C ILE A 272 -24.16 4.34 -11.67
N VAL A 273 -23.01 3.81 -11.28
CA VAL A 273 -21.68 4.27 -11.65
C VAL A 273 -20.95 3.13 -12.34
N LYS A 274 -20.10 3.43 -13.33
CA LYS A 274 -19.36 2.44 -14.08
C LYS A 274 -17.92 2.32 -13.57
N ALA A 275 -17.50 1.10 -13.23
CA ALA A 275 -16.12 0.76 -12.92
C ALA A 275 -15.38 0.25 -14.16
N VAL A 276 -14.26 0.90 -14.50
CA VAL A 276 -13.41 0.53 -15.65
C VAL A 276 -12.08 -0.01 -15.13
N ALA A 277 -11.65 -1.17 -15.63
CA ALA A 277 -10.40 -1.79 -15.20
C ALA A 277 -9.16 -1.18 -15.89
N TYR A 278 -8.09 -1.03 -15.12
CA TYR A 278 -6.74 -0.69 -15.57
C TYR A 278 -5.78 -1.74 -15.02
N ASP A 279 -5.05 -2.42 -15.90
CA ASP A 279 -4.09 -3.45 -15.52
C ASP A 279 -2.67 -2.87 -15.48
N VAL A 280 -1.98 -3.09 -14.37
CA VAL A 280 -0.56 -2.78 -14.18
C VAL A 280 0.20 -4.10 -14.01
N PRO A 281 1.06 -4.50 -14.97
CA PRO A 281 1.86 -5.71 -14.85
C PRO A 281 2.83 -5.65 -13.66
N VAL A 282 2.95 -6.77 -12.93
CA VAL A 282 3.86 -6.90 -11.78
C VAL A 282 4.88 -8.02 -12.09
N PRO A 283 6.10 -7.69 -12.53
CA PRO A 283 7.13 -8.69 -12.83
C PRO A 283 7.70 -9.31 -11.55
N GLY A 284 7.94 -10.61 -11.57
CA GLY A 284 8.71 -11.31 -10.53
C GLY A 284 10.21 -11.31 -10.81
N TYR A 285 11.03 -11.40 -9.76
CA TYR A 285 12.49 -11.44 -9.90
C TYR A 285 12.99 -12.77 -10.46
N LYS A 286 13.72 -12.72 -11.58
CA LYS A 286 14.27 -13.90 -12.28
C LYS A 286 13.23 -15.01 -12.50
N THR A 287 12.08 -14.65 -13.08
CA THR A 287 11.05 -15.60 -13.49
C THR A 287 10.27 -15.05 -14.69
N GLY A 288 9.65 -15.94 -15.47
CA GLY A 288 8.68 -15.57 -16.50
C GLY A 288 7.32 -15.17 -15.95
N THR A 289 7.10 -15.29 -14.63
CA THR A 289 5.85 -14.87 -13.99
C THR A 289 5.74 -13.35 -13.94
N CYS A 290 4.70 -12.84 -14.58
CA CYS A 290 4.28 -11.45 -14.48
C CYS A 290 2.80 -11.41 -14.05
N ASN A 291 2.59 -11.16 -12.75
CA ASN A 291 1.27 -11.05 -12.15
C ASN A 291 0.64 -9.68 -12.48
N ASN A 292 -0.49 -9.37 -11.84
CA ASN A 292 -1.28 -8.19 -12.18
C ASN A 292 -1.73 -7.43 -10.92
N LEU A 293 -1.64 -6.11 -10.97
CA LEU A 293 -2.42 -5.21 -10.14
C LEU A 293 -3.55 -4.64 -11.00
N ARG A 294 -4.80 -4.94 -10.65
CA ARG A 294 -5.98 -4.38 -11.29
C ARG A 294 -6.52 -3.21 -10.48
N LEU A 295 -6.64 -2.06 -11.14
CA LEU A 295 -7.15 -0.83 -10.54
C LEU A 295 -8.48 -0.46 -11.19
N TRP A 296 -9.42 0.05 -10.39
CA TRP A 296 -10.72 0.51 -10.87
C TRP A 296 -10.78 2.03 -10.93
N GLY A 297 -11.08 2.55 -12.13
CA GLY A 297 -11.44 3.96 -12.33
C GLY A 297 -12.95 4.11 -12.43
N SER A 298 -13.49 5.15 -11.79
CA SER A 298 -14.92 5.45 -11.78
C SER A 298 -15.32 6.37 -12.94
N LYS A 299 -16.40 6.04 -13.63
CA LYS A 299 -17.01 6.82 -14.74
C LYS A 299 -18.53 6.90 -14.60
N ALA A 300 -19.14 7.94 -15.15
CA ALA A 300 -20.60 8.05 -15.19
C ALA A 300 -21.21 6.98 -16.12
N ALA A 301 -22.30 6.36 -15.68
CA ALA A 301 -23.01 5.34 -16.46
C ALA A 301 -23.95 5.94 -17.54
N SER A 302 -24.46 7.16 -17.30
CA SER A 302 -25.36 7.90 -18.22
C SER A 302 -24.65 8.51 -19.45
N GLY A 303 -23.33 8.33 -19.56
CA GLY A 303 -22.48 9.04 -20.51
C GLY A 303 -21.80 10.25 -19.87
N GLU A 304 -20.86 10.87 -20.58
CA GLU A 304 -20.05 11.96 -20.04
C GLU A 304 -20.79 13.32 -20.07
N PHE A 305 -21.87 13.48 -20.84
CA PHE A 305 -22.44 14.79 -21.13
C PHE A 305 -23.94 14.78 -21.49
N ASP A 306 -24.71 15.71 -20.91
CA ASP A 306 -26.12 15.93 -21.22
C ASP A 306 -26.32 17.13 -22.17
N PHE A 307 -26.54 16.86 -23.46
CA PHE A 307 -26.78 17.88 -24.48
C PHE A 307 -28.05 18.72 -24.25
N GLN A 308 -29.08 18.17 -23.60
CA GLN A 308 -30.31 18.92 -23.38
C GLN A 308 -30.08 20.03 -22.34
N LYS A 309 -29.43 19.69 -21.23
CA LYS A 309 -29.03 20.67 -20.20
C LYS A 309 -28.03 21.69 -20.72
N PHE A 310 -27.07 21.27 -21.54
CA PHE A 310 -26.12 22.21 -22.12
C PHE A 310 -26.82 23.23 -23.03
N ASN A 311 -27.70 22.77 -23.92
CA ASN A 311 -28.44 23.64 -24.82
C ASN A 311 -29.46 24.55 -24.12
N SER A 312 -29.91 24.21 -22.91
CA SER A 312 -30.75 25.08 -22.07
C SER A 312 -29.94 26.12 -21.27
N GLY A 313 -28.61 26.13 -21.38
CA GLY A 313 -27.72 27.04 -20.65
C GLY A 313 -27.32 26.54 -19.25
N GLU A 314 -27.69 25.30 -18.89
CA GLU A 314 -27.37 24.67 -17.60
C GLU A 314 -26.03 23.94 -17.66
N TYR A 315 -24.95 24.67 -17.96
CA TYR A 315 -23.63 24.10 -18.26
C TYR A 315 -23.07 23.24 -17.13
N GLU A 316 -23.14 23.69 -15.87
CA GLU A 316 -22.65 22.90 -14.72
C GLU A 316 -23.44 21.60 -14.54
N SER A 317 -24.76 21.65 -14.70
CA SER A 317 -25.62 20.47 -14.55
C SER A 317 -25.47 19.47 -15.70
N SER A 318 -24.94 19.91 -16.85
CA SER A 318 -24.68 19.04 -18.01
C SER A 318 -23.54 18.05 -17.80
N VAL A 319 -22.65 18.31 -16.83
CA VAL A 319 -21.48 17.48 -16.48
C VAL A 319 -21.51 16.99 -15.02
N ALA A 320 -22.55 17.31 -14.26
CA ALA A 320 -22.62 17.00 -12.83
C ALA A 320 -22.56 15.49 -12.53
N ASP A 321 -23.15 14.66 -13.37
CA ASP A 321 -23.12 13.20 -13.22
C ASP A 321 -21.70 12.64 -13.38
N GLN A 322 -20.95 13.16 -14.36
CA GLN A 322 -19.54 12.84 -14.57
C GLN A 322 -18.72 13.19 -13.33
N GLN A 323 -18.86 14.42 -12.82
CA GLN A 323 -18.12 14.88 -11.65
C GLN A 323 -18.39 14.01 -10.41
N ARG A 324 -19.66 13.66 -10.14
CA ARG A 324 -20.02 12.80 -9.00
C ARG A 324 -19.42 11.41 -9.12
N ALA A 325 -19.48 10.80 -10.30
CA ALA A 325 -18.88 9.49 -10.54
C ALA A 325 -17.36 9.52 -10.37
N GLU A 326 -16.67 10.46 -11.02
CA GLU A 326 -15.20 10.55 -11.01
C GLU A 326 -14.63 10.84 -9.60
N THR A 327 -15.42 11.49 -8.73
CA THR A 327 -15.04 11.79 -7.34
C THR A 327 -14.69 10.52 -6.54
N ILE A 328 -15.33 9.38 -6.84
CA ILE A 328 -15.08 8.10 -6.14
C ILE A 328 -13.62 7.66 -6.29
N SER A 329 -13.01 7.81 -7.47
CA SER A 329 -11.60 7.45 -7.69
C SER A 329 -10.68 8.67 -7.75
N ALA A 330 -11.08 9.82 -7.21
CA ALA A 330 -10.27 11.04 -7.28
C ALA A 330 -9.13 11.04 -6.26
N VAL A 331 -9.44 10.89 -4.97
CA VAL A 331 -8.49 11.01 -3.86
C VAL A 331 -8.57 9.83 -2.90
N LEU A 332 -7.43 9.46 -2.33
CA LEU A 332 -7.30 8.45 -1.28
C LEU A 332 -7.62 9.08 0.10
N TYR A 333 -8.43 8.40 0.91
CA TYR A 333 -8.87 8.87 2.24
C TYR A 333 -9.44 10.30 2.23
N PRO A 334 -10.58 10.53 1.53
CA PRO A 334 -11.24 11.82 1.58
C PRO A 334 -11.57 12.21 3.02
N ASN A 335 -11.54 13.50 3.34
CA ASN A 335 -11.83 14.01 4.67
C ASN A 335 -13.24 13.60 5.12
N ASP A 336 -13.33 12.74 6.12
CA ASP A 336 -14.55 12.14 6.65
C ASP A 336 -15.01 12.74 7.99
N ASN A 337 -14.45 13.91 8.36
CA ASN A 337 -15.00 14.72 9.45
C ASN A 337 -16.42 15.26 9.14
N LEU A 338 -16.82 15.22 7.87
CA LEU A 338 -18.14 15.65 7.38
C LEU A 338 -18.95 14.42 6.93
N ASP A 339 -20.27 14.46 7.07
CA ASP A 339 -21.14 13.34 6.68
C ASP A 339 -21.03 12.96 5.20
N ARG A 340 -20.87 13.96 4.31
CA ARG A 340 -20.61 13.72 2.88
C ARG A 340 -19.28 12.98 2.64
N GLY A 341 -18.27 13.24 3.48
CA GLY A 341 -16.98 12.56 3.42
C GLY A 341 -17.08 11.10 3.87
N LYS A 342 -17.85 10.83 4.94
CA LYS A 342 -18.19 9.48 5.39
C LYS A 342 -18.89 8.68 4.30
N GLU A 343 -19.90 9.28 3.66
CA GLU A 343 -20.61 8.66 2.55
C GLU A 343 -19.69 8.36 1.36
N LEU A 344 -18.84 9.31 0.96
CA LEU A 344 -17.87 9.10 -0.13
C LEU A 344 -16.88 7.97 0.19
N ARG A 345 -16.36 7.91 1.42
CA ARG A 345 -15.45 6.84 1.85
C ARG A 345 -16.14 5.47 1.82
N LEU A 346 -17.40 5.37 2.24
CA LEU A 346 -18.18 4.14 2.13
C LEU A 346 -18.48 3.77 0.65
N LYS A 347 -18.76 4.77 -0.20
CA LYS A 347 -18.89 4.57 -1.66
C LYS A 347 -17.62 4.00 -2.27
N GLN A 348 -16.45 4.53 -1.90
CA GLN A 348 -15.14 4.04 -2.38
C GLN A 348 -14.92 2.56 -2.03
N GLN A 349 -15.15 2.20 -0.76
CA GLN A 349 -15.00 0.82 -0.30
C GLN A 349 -15.95 -0.11 -1.06
N TYR A 350 -17.23 0.23 -1.16
CA TYR A 350 -18.20 -0.61 -1.86
C TYR A 350 -17.87 -0.75 -3.35
N PHE A 351 -17.60 0.38 -4.03
CA PHE A 351 -17.32 0.41 -5.46
C PHE A 351 -16.21 -0.55 -5.85
N TRP A 352 -15.08 -0.49 -5.14
CA TRP A 352 -13.94 -1.34 -5.44
C TRP A 352 -14.20 -2.80 -5.05
N CYS A 353 -14.84 -3.08 -3.91
CA CYS A 353 -15.20 -4.45 -3.52
C CYS A 353 -16.12 -5.09 -4.57
N ALA A 354 -17.18 -4.40 -4.98
CA ALA A 354 -18.17 -4.90 -5.92
C ALA A 354 -17.58 -5.13 -7.32
N ALA A 355 -16.82 -4.16 -7.84
CA ALA A 355 -16.15 -4.33 -9.14
C ALA A 355 -15.16 -5.50 -9.14
N SER A 356 -14.38 -5.65 -8.06
CA SER A 356 -13.41 -6.74 -7.91
C SER A 356 -14.08 -8.11 -7.81
N LEU A 357 -15.15 -8.23 -7.00
CA LEU A 357 -15.90 -9.49 -6.88
C LEU A 357 -16.60 -9.88 -8.17
N TYR A 358 -17.16 -8.91 -8.89
CA TYR A 358 -17.72 -9.17 -10.22
C TYR A 358 -16.68 -9.82 -11.14
N ASP A 359 -15.46 -9.28 -11.20
CA ASP A 359 -14.41 -9.85 -12.06
C ASP A 359 -13.92 -11.22 -11.57
N ILE A 360 -13.78 -11.42 -10.25
CA ILE A 360 -13.40 -12.71 -9.65
C ILE A 360 -14.43 -13.78 -9.98
N VAL A 361 -15.72 -13.48 -9.79
CA VAL A 361 -16.85 -14.38 -10.10
C VAL A 361 -16.90 -14.67 -11.60
N ARG A 362 -16.79 -13.64 -12.44
CA ARG A 362 -16.74 -13.78 -13.90
C ARG A 362 -15.61 -14.70 -14.34
N ARG A 363 -14.43 -14.60 -13.73
CA ARG A 363 -13.29 -15.48 -14.00
C ARG A 363 -13.57 -16.91 -13.56
N PHE A 364 -14.14 -17.12 -12.39
CA PHE A 364 -14.53 -18.45 -11.92
C PHE A 364 -15.56 -19.10 -12.85
N LYS A 365 -16.60 -18.38 -13.28
CA LYS A 365 -17.62 -18.91 -14.19
C LYS A 365 -17.05 -19.45 -15.51
N LYS A 366 -15.88 -18.97 -15.97
CA LYS A 366 -15.22 -19.51 -17.17
C LYS A 366 -14.72 -20.94 -17.00
N SER A 367 -14.38 -21.36 -15.78
CA SER A 367 -13.98 -22.75 -15.53
C SER A 367 -15.17 -23.72 -15.58
N GLN A 368 -16.41 -23.19 -15.58
CA GLN A 368 -17.67 -23.95 -15.57
C GLN A 368 -17.78 -24.92 -14.38
N ARG A 369 -17.03 -24.69 -13.30
CA ARG A 369 -17.08 -25.48 -12.07
C ARG A 369 -18.34 -25.18 -11.26
N ALA A 370 -18.73 -26.13 -10.42
CA ALA A 370 -19.82 -25.96 -9.48
C ALA A 370 -19.45 -24.95 -8.37
N TRP A 371 -20.42 -24.18 -7.89
CA TRP A 371 -20.20 -23.14 -6.87
C TRP A 371 -19.57 -23.64 -5.57
N LYS A 372 -19.86 -24.88 -5.16
CA LYS A 372 -19.21 -25.53 -4.01
C LYS A 372 -17.69 -25.64 -4.13
N GLU A 373 -17.14 -25.55 -5.34
CA GLU A 373 -15.70 -25.54 -5.60
C GLU A 373 -15.08 -24.13 -5.60
N PHE A 374 -15.89 -23.07 -5.46
CA PHE A 374 -15.40 -21.69 -5.43
C PHE A 374 -14.29 -21.47 -4.40
N PRO A 375 -14.42 -21.92 -3.13
CA PRO A 375 -13.35 -21.76 -2.12
C PRO A 375 -12.09 -22.59 -2.41
N ASN A 376 -12.19 -23.62 -3.26
CA ASN A 376 -11.04 -24.42 -3.69
C ASN A 376 -10.29 -23.74 -4.86
N GLN A 377 -10.88 -22.71 -5.47
CA GLN A 377 -10.34 -22.00 -6.63
C GLN A 377 -10.04 -20.54 -6.34
N VAL A 378 -10.62 -19.98 -5.27
CA VAL A 378 -10.55 -18.56 -4.93
C VAL A 378 -10.19 -18.40 -3.45
N ALA A 379 -9.11 -17.66 -3.19
CA ALA A 379 -8.81 -17.09 -1.87
C ALA A 379 -8.84 -15.57 -1.99
N ILE A 380 -9.58 -14.89 -1.10
CA ILE A 380 -9.64 -13.43 -1.04
C ILE A 380 -9.08 -12.97 0.29
N GLN A 381 -8.01 -12.16 0.24
CA GLN A 381 -7.42 -11.58 1.44
C GLN A 381 -7.94 -10.16 1.65
N LEU A 382 -8.52 -9.91 2.82
CA LEU A 382 -8.93 -8.60 3.30
C LEU A 382 -7.72 -7.94 4.00
N ASN A 383 -7.12 -6.94 3.35
CA ASN A 383 -6.04 -6.15 3.95
C ASN A 383 -6.64 -5.01 4.79
N ASP A 384 -6.73 -5.24 6.10
CA ASP A 384 -7.49 -4.41 7.05
C ASP A 384 -9.02 -4.47 6.81
N THR A 385 -9.77 -3.59 7.46
CA THR A 385 -11.24 -3.56 7.46
C THR A 385 -11.86 -2.91 6.23
N HIS A 386 -11.11 -2.12 5.45
CA HIS A 386 -11.62 -1.42 4.27
C HIS A 386 -12.37 -2.32 3.25
N PRO A 387 -11.89 -3.54 2.91
CA PRO A 387 -12.62 -4.44 2.00
C PRO A 387 -13.74 -5.27 2.64
N THR A 388 -14.14 -5.01 3.88
CA THR A 388 -15.11 -5.88 4.59
C THR A 388 -16.43 -6.03 3.83
N LEU A 389 -16.86 -5.02 3.06
CA LEU A 389 -18.06 -5.09 2.21
C LEU A 389 -18.01 -6.17 1.12
N ALA A 390 -16.83 -6.74 0.82
CA ALA A 390 -16.73 -7.91 -0.05
C ALA A 390 -17.47 -9.13 0.51
N ILE A 391 -17.55 -9.29 1.84
CA ILE A 391 -18.28 -10.39 2.48
C ILE A 391 -19.78 -10.34 2.15
N PRO A 392 -20.53 -9.27 2.51
CA PRO A 392 -21.95 -9.19 2.18
C PRO A 392 -22.20 -9.06 0.66
N GLU A 393 -21.26 -8.50 -0.12
CA GLU A 393 -21.41 -8.45 -1.58
C GLU A 393 -21.29 -9.84 -2.24
N LEU A 394 -20.36 -10.69 -1.81
CA LEU A 394 -20.28 -12.06 -2.33
C LEU A 394 -21.53 -12.85 -1.94
N GLN A 395 -22.02 -12.69 -0.70
CA GLN A 395 -23.28 -13.29 -0.27
C GLN A 395 -24.45 -12.81 -1.15
N ARG A 396 -24.52 -11.50 -1.46
CA ARG A 396 -25.53 -10.92 -2.34
C ARG A 396 -25.47 -11.53 -3.74
N ILE A 397 -24.29 -11.64 -4.33
CA ILE A 397 -24.12 -12.24 -5.66
C ILE A 397 -24.63 -13.69 -5.66
N LEU A 398 -24.18 -14.51 -4.71
CA LEU A 398 -24.53 -15.93 -4.65
C LEU A 398 -26.02 -16.16 -4.42
N VAL A 399 -26.67 -15.37 -3.56
CA VAL A 399 -28.09 -15.53 -3.24
C VAL A 399 -28.97 -14.86 -4.30
N ASP A 400 -28.80 -13.56 -4.54
CA ASP A 400 -29.74 -12.77 -5.34
C ASP A 400 -29.55 -13.00 -6.85
N LEU A 401 -28.31 -13.24 -7.32
CA LEU A 401 -28.01 -13.37 -8.76
C LEU A 401 -27.82 -14.82 -9.20
N GLU A 402 -27.19 -15.65 -8.36
CA GLU A 402 -26.92 -17.05 -8.68
C GLU A 402 -27.95 -18.02 -8.10
N GLY A 403 -28.85 -17.55 -7.22
CA GLY A 403 -29.98 -18.31 -6.71
C GLY A 403 -29.64 -19.37 -5.66
N LEU A 404 -28.45 -19.33 -5.05
CA LEU A 404 -28.06 -20.29 -4.01
C LEU A 404 -28.89 -20.13 -2.74
N GLU A 405 -29.03 -21.21 -1.98
CA GLU A 405 -29.56 -21.16 -0.62
C GLU A 405 -28.60 -20.41 0.31
N TRP A 406 -29.16 -19.71 1.31
CA TRP A 406 -28.40 -18.84 2.20
C TRP A 406 -27.22 -19.54 2.88
N ASP A 407 -27.46 -20.71 3.47
CA ASP A 407 -26.44 -21.46 4.22
C ASP A 407 -25.35 -22.03 3.30
N GLU A 408 -25.72 -22.42 2.07
CA GLU A 408 -24.75 -22.86 1.06
C GLU A 408 -23.83 -21.71 0.65
N ALA A 409 -24.43 -20.55 0.31
CA ALA A 409 -23.71 -19.33 -0.03
C ALA A 409 -22.81 -18.87 1.12
N TRP A 410 -23.31 -18.87 2.35
CA TRP A 410 -22.55 -18.42 3.52
C TRP A 410 -21.35 -19.31 3.82
N ASN A 411 -21.48 -20.63 3.66
CA ASN A 411 -20.36 -21.56 3.77
C ASN A 411 -19.28 -21.34 2.69
N ILE A 412 -19.68 -20.96 1.47
CA ILE A 412 -18.74 -20.55 0.42
C ILE A 412 -18.02 -19.26 0.82
N VAL A 413 -18.77 -18.24 1.26
CA VAL A 413 -18.24 -16.95 1.72
C VAL A 413 -17.19 -17.17 2.83
N GLN A 414 -17.56 -17.85 3.91
CA GLN A 414 -16.66 -18.05 5.04
C GLN A 414 -15.34 -18.76 4.68
N LYS A 415 -15.37 -19.72 3.74
CA LYS A 415 -14.17 -20.46 3.30
C LYS A 415 -13.31 -19.71 2.28
N THR A 416 -13.83 -18.60 1.73
CA THR A 416 -13.15 -17.82 0.70
C THR A 416 -12.25 -16.73 1.31
N PHE A 417 -12.68 -16.13 2.42
CA PHE A 417 -12.05 -14.91 2.97
C PHE A 417 -11.06 -15.19 4.10
N GLY A 418 -9.86 -14.60 3.99
CA GLY A 418 -8.95 -14.38 5.11
C GLY A 418 -8.90 -12.90 5.50
N TYR A 419 -8.77 -12.58 6.79
CA TYR A 419 -8.71 -11.21 7.30
C TYR A 419 -7.40 -10.92 8.04
N THR A 420 -6.65 -9.93 7.56
CA THR A 420 -5.47 -9.41 8.27
C THR A 420 -5.83 -8.13 9.01
N ASN A 421 -5.63 -8.12 10.32
CA ASN A 421 -5.80 -6.94 11.16
C ASN A 421 -4.46 -6.22 11.36
N HIS A 422 -4.47 -4.89 11.26
CA HIS A 422 -3.30 -4.01 11.48
C HIS A 422 -3.50 -3.02 12.65
N THR A 423 -4.60 -3.17 13.40
CA THR A 423 -5.07 -2.16 14.36
C THR A 423 -4.94 -2.67 15.78
N VAL A 424 -4.16 -1.95 16.59
CA VAL A 424 -3.99 -2.22 18.02
C VAL A 424 -5.16 -1.64 18.84
N LEU A 425 -5.53 -0.39 18.56
CA LEU A 425 -6.48 0.38 19.35
C LEU A 425 -7.94 0.05 18.97
N PRO A 426 -8.79 -0.44 19.91
CA PRO A 426 -10.18 -0.77 19.60
C PRO A 426 -11.01 0.39 19.02
N GLU A 427 -10.70 1.63 19.41
CA GLU A 427 -11.33 2.85 18.92
C GLU A 427 -10.97 3.18 17.47
N ALA A 428 -9.87 2.64 16.95
CA ALA A 428 -9.44 2.81 15.56
C ALA A 428 -10.06 1.75 14.62
N LEU A 429 -10.80 0.76 15.16
CA LEU A 429 -11.53 -0.21 14.35
C LEU A 429 -12.73 0.45 13.66
N GLU A 430 -12.80 0.29 12.34
CA GLU A 430 -13.79 0.99 11.51
C GLU A 430 -15.24 0.62 11.89
N LYS A 431 -16.07 1.66 12.06
CA LYS A 431 -17.51 1.56 12.28
C LYS A 431 -18.27 2.49 11.35
N TRP A 432 -19.40 2.02 10.83
CA TRP A 432 -20.30 2.81 10.00
C TRP A 432 -21.66 2.95 10.65
N SER A 433 -22.29 4.13 10.57
CA SER A 433 -23.63 4.29 11.12
C SER A 433 -24.62 3.46 10.31
N VAL A 434 -25.51 2.76 11.02
CA VAL A 434 -26.59 1.98 10.39
C VAL A 434 -27.44 2.85 9.46
N PRO A 435 -27.85 4.08 9.82
CA PRO A 435 -28.61 4.94 8.91
C PRO A 435 -27.88 5.25 7.59
N LEU A 436 -26.57 5.52 7.64
CA LEU A 436 -25.78 5.76 6.43
C LEU A 436 -25.73 4.51 5.55
N MET A 437 -25.47 3.34 6.15
CA MET A 437 -25.44 2.08 5.41
C MET A 437 -26.81 1.70 4.85
N GLN A 438 -27.90 1.95 5.57
CA GLN A 438 -29.27 1.75 5.09
C GLN A 438 -29.57 2.63 3.88
N HIS A 439 -29.15 3.89 3.93
CA HIS A 439 -29.36 4.84 2.86
C HIS A 439 -28.58 4.47 1.61
N LEU A 440 -27.31 4.09 1.76
CA LEU A 440 -26.40 3.87 0.64
C LEU A 440 -26.43 2.43 0.09
N LEU A 441 -26.55 1.43 0.96
CA LEU A 441 -26.42 -0.01 0.67
C LEU A 441 -27.54 -0.83 1.34
N PRO A 442 -28.82 -0.59 1.01
CA PRO A 442 -29.95 -1.17 1.72
C PRO A 442 -29.98 -2.69 1.70
N ARG A 443 -29.56 -3.33 0.59
CA ARG A 443 -29.49 -4.79 0.49
C ARG A 443 -28.40 -5.38 1.37
N HIS A 444 -27.21 -4.77 1.38
CA HIS A 444 -26.10 -5.21 2.22
C HIS A 444 -26.42 -5.11 3.69
N LEU A 445 -27.14 -4.06 4.13
CA LEU A 445 -27.58 -3.96 5.51
C LEU A 445 -28.52 -5.11 5.90
N GLN A 446 -29.46 -5.51 5.04
CA GLN A 446 -30.31 -6.68 5.29
C GLN A 446 -29.48 -7.97 5.44
N ILE A 447 -28.49 -8.16 4.56
CA ILE A 447 -27.56 -9.31 4.61
C ILE A 447 -26.75 -9.29 5.90
N ILE A 448 -26.23 -8.13 6.31
CA ILE A 448 -25.47 -7.95 7.55
C ILE A 448 -26.33 -8.27 8.78
N TYR A 449 -27.60 -7.85 8.80
CA TYR A 449 -28.52 -8.21 9.88
C TYR A 449 -28.77 -9.71 9.95
N GLU A 450 -28.93 -10.39 8.82
CA GLU A 450 -29.14 -11.84 8.76
C GLU A 450 -27.89 -12.60 9.24
N ILE A 451 -26.69 -12.17 8.78
CA ILE A 451 -25.40 -12.70 9.27
C ILE A 451 -25.31 -12.54 10.79
N ASN A 452 -25.63 -11.34 11.31
CA ASN A 452 -25.59 -11.08 12.73
C ASN A 452 -26.58 -11.93 13.52
N LEU A 453 -27.81 -12.09 13.02
CA LEU A 453 -28.84 -12.91 13.65
C LEU A 453 -28.38 -14.37 13.78
N HIS A 454 -27.92 -14.97 12.68
CA HIS A 454 -27.46 -16.36 12.66
C HIS A 454 -26.25 -16.55 13.57
N PHE A 455 -25.32 -15.59 13.58
CA PHE A 455 -24.16 -15.62 14.46
C PHE A 455 -24.57 -15.54 15.94
N LEU A 456 -25.45 -14.60 16.33
CA LEU A 456 -25.90 -14.47 17.71
C LEU A 456 -26.68 -15.70 18.18
N GLN A 457 -27.51 -16.31 17.32
CA GLN A 457 -28.17 -17.58 17.63
C GLN A 457 -27.17 -18.74 17.78
N PHE A 458 -26.09 -18.75 17.01
CA PHE A 458 -25.00 -19.71 17.22
C PHE A 458 -24.31 -19.47 18.57
N VAL A 459 -24.02 -18.22 18.94
CA VAL A 459 -23.40 -17.88 20.24
C VAL A 459 -24.34 -18.25 21.39
N GLU A 460 -25.63 -17.89 21.34
CA GLU A 460 -26.60 -18.21 22.41
C GLU A 460 -26.73 -19.73 22.63
N ARG A 461 -26.73 -20.53 21.55
CA ARG A 461 -26.78 -22.00 21.64
C ARG A 461 -25.54 -22.61 22.31
N ASN A 462 -24.36 -22.06 22.04
CA ASN A 462 -23.09 -22.58 22.58
C ASN A 462 -22.72 -22.01 23.95
N PHE A 463 -23.19 -20.80 24.27
CA PHE A 463 -22.92 -20.07 25.50
C PHE A 463 -24.21 -19.59 26.19
N PRO A 464 -25.18 -20.49 26.51
CA PRO A 464 -26.52 -20.10 26.97
C PRO A 464 -26.56 -19.37 28.33
N LYS A 465 -25.43 -19.34 29.06
CA LYS A 465 -25.31 -18.70 30.39
C LYS A 465 -24.63 -17.33 30.36
N ASP A 466 -24.00 -16.91 29.26
CA ASP A 466 -23.35 -15.59 29.14
C ASP A 466 -24.11 -14.73 28.11
N ARG A 467 -25.28 -14.22 28.52
CA ARG A 467 -26.11 -13.39 27.65
C ARG A 467 -25.45 -12.05 27.29
N ASP A 468 -24.63 -11.51 28.19
CA ASP A 468 -23.92 -10.26 27.95
C ASP A 468 -22.91 -10.39 26.80
N MET A 469 -22.39 -11.60 26.54
CA MET A 469 -21.53 -11.88 25.39
C MET A 469 -22.18 -11.47 24.08
N LEU A 470 -23.49 -11.69 23.91
CA LEU A 470 -24.22 -11.36 22.67
C LEU A 470 -24.04 -9.88 22.30
N GLY A 471 -24.16 -8.97 23.27
CA GLY A 471 -23.93 -7.54 23.05
C GLY A 471 -22.47 -7.24 22.70
N ARG A 472 -21.52 -7.88 23.38
CA ARG A 472 -20.07 -7.68 23.17
C ARG A 472 -19.60 -8.14 21.79
N VAL A 473 -20.19 -9.19 21.21
CA VAL A 473 -19.73 -9.82 19.95
C VAL A 473 -20.61 -9.54 18.73
N SER A 474 -21.79 -8.95 18.90
CA SER A 474 -22.69 -8.59 17.79
C SER A 474 -21.99 -7.74 16.70
N ILE A 475 -22.31 -7.92 15.43
CA ILE A 475 -21.85 -7.00 14.37
C ILE A 475 -22.46 -5.62 14.58
N ILE A 476 -23.69 -5.56 15.08
CA ILE A 476 -24.42 -4.32 15.33
C ILE A 476 -24.14 -3.87 16.77
N GLU A 477 -23.63 -2.66 16.90
CA GLU A 477 -23.52 -1.96 18.18
C GLU A 477 -24.80 -1.16 18.42
N GLU A 478 -25.44 -1.41 19.57
CA GLU A 478 -26.69 -0.79 20.00
C GLU A 478 -26.45 0.60 20.64
N SER A 479 -25.63 1.43 19.98
CA SER A 479 -25.38 2.83 20.33
C SER A 479 -26.39 3.79 19.69
N GLN A 480 -26.26 5.10 19.93
CA GLN A 480 -27.14 6.14 19.37
C GLN A 480 -26.30 7.13 18.52
N PRO A 481 -26.34 7.04 17.17
CA PRO A 481 -27.04 6.06 16.36
C PRO A 481 -26.39 4.67 16.43
N LYS A 482 -27.11 3.61 16.00
CA LYS A 482 -26.53 2.26 15.89
C LYS A 482 -25.37 2.25 14.91
N MET A 483 -24.37 1.41 15.18
CA MET A 483 -23.16 1.28 14.36
C MET A 483 -22.96 -0.16 13.88
N VAL A 484 -22.40 -0.32 12.68
CA VAL A 484 -21.93 -1.59 12.13
C VAL A 484 -20.44 -1.72 12.41
N ARG A 485 -20.03 -2.74 13.16
CA ARG A 485 -18.63 -3.02 13.54
C ARG A 485 -17.94 -3.83 12.45
N MET A 486 -17.18 -3.17 11.58
CA MET A 486 -16.64 -3.80 10.36
C MET A 486 -15.61 -4.89 10.68
N ALA A 487 -14.75 -4.68 11.68
CA ALA A 487 -13.79 -5.70 12.11
C ALA A 487 -14.48 -7.01 12.55
N TYR A 488 -15.67 -6.92 13.12
CA TYR A 488 -16.41 -8.08 13.61
C TYR A 488 -17.07 -8.82 12.45
N LEU A 489 -17.65 -8.06 11.50
CA LEU A 489 -18.14 -8.62 10.24
C LEU A 489 -17.02 -9.33 9.47
N ALA A 490 -15.83 -8.73 9.37
CA ALA A 490 -14.66 -9.32 8.73
C ALA A 490 -14.25 -10.65 9.39
N LEU A 491 -14.15 -10.66 10.73
CA LEU A 491 -13.81 -11.86 11.51
C LEU A 491 -14.85 -12.97 11.33
N ILE A 492 -16.13 -12.65 11.45
CA ILE A 492 -17.24 -13.62 11.35
C ILE A 492 -17.32 -14.21 9.93
N GLY A 493 -17.10 -13.39 8.90
CA GLY A 493 -17.14 -13.78 7.49
C GLY A 493 -15.86 -14.42 6.95
N SER A 494 -14.80 -14.59 7.76
CA SER A 494 -13.52 -15.16 7.32
C SER A 494 -13.22 -16.51 7.99
N HIS A 495 -12.49 -17.42 7.32
CA HIS A 495 -12.04 -18.69 7.93
C HIS A 495 -10.79 -18.53 8.78
N LYS A 496 -9.96 -17.52 8.49
CA LYS A 496 -8.74 -17.18 9.24
C LYS A 496 -8.64 -15.69 9.49
N VAL A 497 -8.16 -15.34 10.68
CA VAL A 497 -7.77 -13.99 11.07
C VAL A 497 -6.31 -13.99 11.47
N ASN A 498 -5.53 -13.03 11.00
CA ASN A 498 -4.12 -12.91 11.40
C ASN A 498 -3.75 -11.50 11.84
N GLY A 499 -2.85 -11.42 12.83
CA GLY A 499 -2.08 -10.22 13.12
C GLY A 499 -0.79 -10.17 12.30
N VAL A 500 -0.03 -9.10 12.50
CA VAL A 500 1.10 -8.69 11.64
C VAL A 500 2.46 -8.64 12.36
N ALA A 501 2.46 -9.07 13.61
CA ALA A 501 3.61 -9.34 14.46
C ALA A 501 3.14 -10.29 15.58
N GLU A 502 4.07 -11.01 16.20
CA GLU A 502 3.74 -12.06 17.18
C GLU A 502 3.00 -11.48 18.40
N LEU A 503 3.58 -10.45 19.05
CA LEU A 503 2.94 -9.76 20.18
C LEU A 503 1.59 -9.15 19.81
N HIS A 504 1.48 -8.57 18.61
CA HIS A 504 0.21 -8.01 18.12
C HIS A 504 -0.85 -9.10 17.94
N SER A 505 -0.47 -10.27 17.43
CA SER A 505 -1.36 -11.42 17.30
C SER A 505 -1.79 -11.96 18.65
N ASP A 506 -0.91 -11.95 19.65
CA ASP A 506 -1.25 -12.31 21.01
C ASP A 506 -2.19 -11.28 21.66
N LEU A 507 -1.97 -9.99 21.42
CA LEU A 507 -2.86 -8.93 21.87
C LEU A 507 -4.26 -9.07 21.24
N ILE A 508 -4.33 -9.37 19.94
CA ILE A 508 -5.59 -9.69 19.25
C ILE A 508 -6.34 -10.82 19.98
N LYS A 509 -5.63 -11.89 20.36
CA LYS A 509 -6.23 -13.06 21.00
C LYS A 509 -6.65 -12.80 22.45
N THR A 510 -5.87 -12.02 23.19
CA THR A 510 -6.03 -11.84 24.64
C THR A 510 -6.91 -10.65 25.00
N THR A 511 -6.98 -9.62 24.16
CA THR A 511 -7.69 -8.38 24.45
C THR A 511 -8.76 -8.06 23.40
N ILE A 512 -8.37 -7.74 22.16
CA ILE A 512 -9.24 -7.15 21.14
C ILE A 512 -10.38 -8.10 20.74
N PHE A 513 -10.07 -9.36 20.44
CA PHE A 513 -11.02 -10.37 19.97
C PHE A 513 -11.17 -11.55 20.95
N LYS A 514 -10.89 -11.34 22.24
CA LYS A 514 -10.91 -12.40 23.27
C LYS A 514 -12.19 -13.24 23.30
N ASP A 515 -13.35 -12.62 23.12
CA ASP A 515 -14.63 -13.34 23.15
C ASP A 515 -14.83 -14.14 21.85
N PHE A 516 -14.32 -13.67 20.71
CA PHE A 516 -14.32 -14.45 19.47
C PHE A 516 -13.36 -15.64 19.52
N VAL A 517 -12.24 -15.52 20.24
CA VAL A 517 -11.34 -16.67 20.51
C VAL A 517 -12.05 -17.73 21.34
N LYS A 518 -12.85 -17.35 22.34
CA LYS A 518 -13.68 -18.30 23.09
C LYS A 518 -14.72 -18.98 22.20
N ILE A 519 -15.31 -18.25 21.25
CA ILE A 519 -16.38 -18.75 20.37
C ILE A 519 -15.85 -19.69 19.28
N TYR A 520 -14.78 -19.31 18.57
CA TYR A 520 -14.27 -20.05 17.42
C TYR A 520 -13.08 -20.98 17.74
N GLY A 521 -12.46 -20.80 18.91
CA GLY A 521 -11.20 -21.43 19.25
C GLY A 521 -9.98 -20.64 18.74
N PRO A 522 -8.78 -20.93 19.31
CA PRO A 522 -7.55 -20.22 18.98
C PRO A 522 -7.10 -20.49 17.53
N ASP A 523 -7.43 -21.63 16.94
CA ASP A 523 -6.98 -22.02 15.60
C ASP A 523 -7.45 -21.07 14.49
N LYS A 524 -8.56 -20.34 14.69
CA LYS A 524 -9.00 -19.31 13.73
C LYS A 524 -8.03 -18.11 13.67
N PHE A 525 -7.27 -17.88 14.73
CA PHE A 525 -6.38 -16.73 14.90
C PHE A 525 -4.91 -17.15 14.75
N THR A 526 -4.27 -16.68 13.69
CA THR A 526 -2.85 -16.94 13.41
C THR A 526 -2.01 -15.67 13.47
N ASN A 527 -0.71 -15.80 13.26
CA ASN A 527 0.22 -14.70 13.06
C ASN A 527 0.88 -14.86 11.71
N VAL A 528 1.08 -13.75 10.98
CA VAL A 528 2.06 -13.67 9.91
C VAL A 528 2.81 -12.36 10.09
N THR A 529 4.00 -12.43 10.68
CA THR A 529 4.84 -11.26 10.87
C THR A 529 5.18 -10.61 9.53
N ASN A 530 4.97 -9.30 9.41
CA ASN A 530 5.25 -8.54 8.19
C ASN A 530 6.71 -8.66 7.69
N GLY A 531 6.92 -8.31 6.42
CA GLY A 531 8.22 -8.31 5.78
C GLY A 531 8.29 -7.33 4.60
N ILE A 532 9.49 -7.17 4.05
CA ILE A 532 9.79 -6.26 2.93
C ILE A 532 10.51 -7.00 1.80
N THR A 533 10.31 -6.56 0.55
CA THR A 533 11.02 -7.17 -0.58
C THR A 533 12.49 -6.73 -0.61
N PRO A 534 13.45 -7.67 -0.62
CA PRO A 534 14.87 -7.33 -0.75
C PRO A 534 15.24 -6.79 -2.14
N ARG A 535 14.42 -7.03 -3.17
CA ARG A 535 14.66 -6.52 -4.53
C ARG A 535 14.63 -4.99 -4.56
N ARG A 536 13.59 -4.39 -4.01
CA ARG A 536 13.49 -2.92 -3.95
C ARG A 536 14.35 -2.34 -2.82
N TRP A 537 14.22 -2.90 -1.61
CA TRP A 537 14.76 -2.25 -0.41
C TRP A 537 16.24 -2.55 -0.14
N LEU A 538 16.89 -3.40 -0.92
CA LEU A 538 18.34 -3.64 -0.87
C LEU A 538 18.97 -3.58 -2.26
N HIS A 539 18.51 -4.40 -3.21
CA HIS A 539 19.17 -4.48 -4.53
C HIS A 539 19.00 -3.21 -5.37
N GLN A 540 17.80 -2.62 -5.41
CA GLN A 540 17.53 -1.37 -6.10
C GLN A 540 18.01 -0.14 -5.31
N ALA A 541 17.64 -0.06 -4.03
CA ALA A 541 17.95 1.11 -3.19
C ALA A 541 19.46 1.24 -2.87
N ASN A 542 20.16 0.10 -2.72
CA ASN A 542 21.56 0.05 -2.29
C ASN A 542 22.38 -0.96 -3.12
N PRO A 543 22.53 -0.74 -4.43
CA PRO A 543 23.14 -1.71 -5.34
C PRO A 543 24.59 -2.02 -4.98
N LYS A 544 25.34 -1.06 -4.41
CA LYS A 544 26.72 -1.28 -3.96
C LYS A 544 26.80 -2.25 -2.78
N LEU A 545 25.93 -2.10 -1.78
CA LEU A 545 25.85 -3.05 -0.66
C LEU A 545 25.40 -4.42 -1.17
N SER A 546 24.42 -4.46 -2.06
CA SER A 546 23.95 -5.71 -2.66
C SER A 546 25.07 -6.45 -3.41
N ALA A 547 25.91 -5.73 -4.17
CA ALA A 547 27.07 -6.29 -4.85
C ALA A 547 28.17 -6.77 -3.88
N LEU A 548 28.43 -6.04 -2.80
CA LEU A 548 29.35 -6.46 -1.75
C LEU A 548 28.88 -7.74 -1.04
N ILE A 549 27.58 -7.85 -0.77
CA ILE A 549 26.99 -9.08 -0.22
C ILE A 549 27.14 -10.23 -1.24
N ALA A 550 26.81 -9.98 -2.52
CA ALA A 550 26.93 -10.98 -3.57
C ALA A 550 28.36 -11.50 -3.73
N SER A 551 29.39 -10.64 -3.58
CA SER A 551 30.80 -11.04 -3.69
C SER A 551 31.22 -12.00 -2.57
N LYS A 552 30.67 -11.84 -1.36
CA LYS A 552 30.92 -12.73 -0.21
C LYS A 552 30.06 -13.99 -0.22
N LEU A 553 28.83 -13.93 -0.75
CA LEU A 553 27.90 -15.06 -0.81
C LEU A 553 27.99 -15.88 -2.10
N GLY A 554 28.79 -15.44 -3.08
CA GLY A 554 29.01 -16.14 -4.35
C GLY A 554 27.94 -15.87 -5.41
N GLY A 555 27.05 -14.89 -5.22
CA GLY A 555 26.01 -14.52 -6.18
C GLY A 555 24.82 -13.81 -5.56
N HIS A 556 23.81 -13.54 -6.38
CA HIS A 556 22.59 -12.80 -6.01
C HIS A 556 21.42 -13.70 -5.54
N GLU A 557 21.68 -14.98 -5.25
CA GLU A 557 20.64 -15.94 -4.80
C GLU A 557 19.96 -15.51 -3.49
N PHE A 558 20.68 -14.74 -2.65
CA PHE A 558 20.11 -14.19 -1.41
C PHE A 558 18.91 -13.24 -1.63
N LEU A 559 18.69 -12.76 -2.85
CA LEU A 559 17.52 -11.94 -3.19
C LEU A 559 16.23 -12.76 -3.36
N LYS A 560 16.36 -14.09 -3.51
CA LYS A 560 15.25 -15.06 -3.44
C LYS A 560 15.22 -15.81 -2.09
N ASP A 561 16.36 -15.92 -1.42
CA ASP A 561 16.47 -16.50 -0.08
C ASP A 561 17.28 -15.60 0.84
N LEU A 562 16.58 -14.67 1.51
CA LEU A 562 17.22 -13.69 2.39
C LEU A 562 17.85 -14.32 3.64
N THR A 563 17.53 -15.59 3.96
CA THR A 563 18.14 -16.29 5.10
C THR A 563 19.64 -16.50 4.90
N LEU A 564 20.14 -16.46 3.66
CA LEU A 564 21.56 -16.59 3.33
C LEU A 564 22.42 -15.44 3.87
N LEU A 565 21.83 -14.31 4.29
CA LEU A 565 22.56 -13.19 4.87
C LEU A 565 23.32 -13.56 6.16
N HIS A 566 22.90 -14.61 6.89
CA HIS A 566 23.60 -15.03 8.13
C HIS A 566 25.08 -15.36 7.87
N LYS A 567 25.43 -15.79 6.66
CA LYS A 567 26.82 -16.12 6.27
C LYS A 567 27.74 -14.90 6.30
N LEU A 568 27.21 -13.68 6.30
CA LEU A 568 28.00 -12.45 6.44
C LEU A 568 28.69 -12.33 7.80
N GLU A 569 28.20 -13.03 8.83
CA GLU A 569 28.83 -13.04 10.16
C GLU A 569 30.29 -13.50 10.11
N ALA A 570 30.65 -14.41 9.19
CA ALA A 570 32.02 -14.89 9.01
C ALA A 570 33.00 -13.78 8.54
N PHE A 571 32.48 -12.65 8.06
CA PHE A 571 33.26 -11.53 7.54
C PHE A 571 33.19 -10.29 8.44
N VAL A 572 32.54 -10.35 9.60
CA VAL A 572 32.39 -9.20 10.51
C VAL A 572 33.75 -8.64 10.96
N ASP A 573 34.76 -9.48 11.11
CA ASP A 573 36.12 -9.10 11.50
C ASP A 573 37.08 -8.94 10.30
N ASP A 574 36.61 -9.15 9.07
CA ASP A 574 37.39 -8.93 7.85
C ASP A 574 37.59 -7.42 7.64
N LYS A 575 38.84 -6.97 7.69
CA LYS A 575 39.22 -5.56 7.60
C LYS A 575 38.86 -4.92 6.26
N GLU A 576 39.00 -5.66 5.16
CA GLU A 576 38.68 -5.14 3.82
C GLU A 576 37.17 -5.01 3.66
N PHE A 577 36.42 -6.04 4.10
CA PHE A 577 34.96 -6.03 4.08
C PHE A 577 34.38 -4.87 4.91
N ARG A 578 34.86 -4.66 6.14
CA ARG A 578 34.44 -3.54 7.00
C ARG A 578 34.71 -2.19 6.36
N LYS A 579 35.89 -2.03 5.76
CA LYS A 579 36.25 -0.79 5.07
C LYS A 579 35.30 -0.51 3.90
N GLU A 580 35.09 -1.50 3.03
CA GLU A 580 34.20 -1.34 1.88
C GLU A 580 32.75 -1.07 2.30
N PHE A 581 32.26 -1.75 3.35
CA PHE A 581 30.94 -1.51 3.92
C PHE A 581 30.76 -0.05 4.39
N ARG A 582 31.77 0.50 5.08
CA ARG A 582 31.77 1.92 5.51
C ARG A 582 31.82 2.88 4.33
N ASP A 583 32.66 2.60 3.33
CA ASP A 583 32.77 3.42 2.13
C ASP A 583 31.43 3.48 1.36
N ILE A 584 30.69 2.36 1.32
CA ILE A 584 29.34 2.29 0.74
C ILE A 584 28.35 3.14 1.54
N LYS A 585 28.31 3.02 2.88
CA LYS A 585 27.46 3.85 3.73
C LYS A 585 27.74 5.34 3.51
N TYR A 586 29.02 5.73 3.50
CA TYR A 586 29.43 7.11 3.24
C TYR A 586 28.96 7.60 1.85
N ALA A 587 29.12 6.79 0.80
CA ALA A 587 28.65 7.15 -0.54
C ALA A 587 27.12 7.36 -0.59
N ASN A 588 26.35 6.54 0.13
CA ASN A 588 24.90 6.73 0.24
C ASN A 588 24.56 8.03 1.00
N LYS A 589 25.31 8.36 2.05
CA LYS A 589 25.16 9.63 2.79
C LYS A 589 25.49 10.85 1.94
N VAL A 590 26.49 10.76 1.06
CA VAL A 590 26.79 11.82 0.07
C VAL A 590 25.59 12.02 -0.88
N ARG A 591 24.96 10.93 -1.36
CA ARG A 591 23.77 11.01 -2.21
C ARG A 591 22.61 11.70 -1.49
N LEU A 592 22.34 11.36 -0.22
CA LEU A 592 21.30 12.02 0.56
C LEU A 592 21.65 13.48 0.87
N ALA A 593 22.92 13.79 1.20
CA ALA A 593 23.37 15.16 1.43
C ALA A 593 23.19 16.04 0.19
N GLN A 594 23.45 15.49 -1.00
CA GLN A 594 23.18 16.19 -2.25
C GLN A 594 21.68 16.40 -2.48
N HIS A 595 20.84 15.40 -2.21
CA HIS A 595 19.40 15.55 -2.28
C HIS A 595 18.88 16.66 -1.34
N ILE A 596 19.37 16.70 -0.09
CA ILE A 596 19.05 17.73 0.89
C ILE A 596 19.49 19.12 0.38
N MET A 597 20.70 19.24 -0.18
CA MET A 597 21.16 20.50 -0.74
C MET A 597 20.27 20.99 -1.89
N GLU A 598 19.90 20.09 -2.81
CA GLU A 598 19.08 20.41 -3.98
C GLU A 598 17.64 20.83 -3.61
N HIS A 599 17.05 20.20 -2.59
CA HIS A 599 15.61 20.38 -2.28
C HIS A 599 15.34 21.27 -1.07
N ASN A 600 16.31 21.42 -0.16
CA ASN A 600 16.17 22.23 1.06
C ASN A 600 17.16 23.40 1.12
N GLY A 601 18.19 23.42 0.26
CA GLY A 601 19.25 24.45 0.33
C GLY A 601 20.15 24.35 1.56
N VAL A 602 20.06 23.24 2.33
CA VAL A 602 20.85 23.03 3.54
C VAL A 602 22.06 22.18 3.22
N LYS A 603 23.27 22.72 3.44
CA LYS A 603 24.50 21.94 3.36
C LYS A 603 24.66 21.10 4.63
N VAL A 604 24.76 19.78 4.47
CA VAL A 604 24.98 18.83 5.58
C VAL A 604 26.29 18.07 5.39
N ASN A 605 26.95 17.70 6.49
CA ASN A 605 28.21 16.96 6.49
C ASN A 605 27.95 15.44 6.37
N PRO A 606 28.35 14.74 5.29
CA PRO A 606 28.14 13.30 5.16
C PRO A 606 28.92 12.43 6.16
N ALA A 607 29.90 13.00 6.87
CA ALA A 607 30.62 12.31 7.95
C ALA A 607 29.89 12.39 9.31
N ALA A 608 28.85 13.24 9.43
CA ALA A 608 28.03 13.35 10.62
C ALA A 608 27.11 12.15 10.79
N LEU A 609 26.72 11.82 12.03
CA LEU A 609 25.68 10.81 12.27
C LEU A 609 24.37 11.25 11.61
N PHE A 610 23.85 10.43 10.67
CA PHE A 610 22.54 10.67 10.05
C PHE A 610 21.46 9.97 10.86
N ASP A 611 20.68 10.80 11.55
CA ASP A 611 19.65 10.42 12.52
C ASP A 611 18.26 10.71 11.93
N VAL A 612 17.48 9.67 11.66
CA VAL A 612 16.35 9.74 10.73
C VAL A 612 15.03 9.34 11.38
N GLN A 613 14.02 10.21 11.33
CA GLN A 613 12.63 9.88 11.65
C GLN A 613 11.71 10.18 10.47
N VAL A 614 11.45 9.16 9.64
CA VAL A 614 10.57 9.28 8.45
C VAL A 614 9.37 8.35 8.51
N LYS A 615 8.20 8.92 8.78
CA LYS A 615 6.91 8.20 8.88
C LYS A 615 5.75 9.20 8.89
N ARG A 616 4.51 8.72 8.88
CA ARG A 616 3.32 9.58 9.09
C ARG A 616 3.51 10.45 10.35
N ILE A 617 3.18 11.74 10.25
CA ILE A 617 3.24 12.64 11.40
C ILE A 617 1.97 12.45 12.24
N HIS A 618 2.16 12.07 13.51
CA HIS A 618 1.07 11.82 14.45
C HIS A 618 1.62 11.87 15.88
N GLU A 619 0.83 12.39 16.82
CA GLU A 619 1.25 12.48 18.23
C GLU A 619 1.74 11.13 18.82
N TYR A 620 1.08 10.00 18.55
CA TYR A 620 1.54 8.69 19.07
C TYR A 620 2.88 8.21 18.46
N LYS A 621 3.28 8.73 17.29
CA LYS A 621 4.58 8.43 16.64
C LYS A 621 5.72 9.27 17.23
N ARG A 622 5.36 10.25 18.06
CA ARG A 622 6.24 11.08 18.88
C ARG A 622 7.35 11.81 18.14
N GLN A 623 7.06 12.35 16.96
CA GLN A 623 7.98 13.33 16.36
C GLN A 623 8.23 14.55 17.28
N GLN A 624 7.26 14.87 18.13
CA GLN A 624 7.42 15.89 19.18
C GLN A 624 8.48 15.50 20.23
N LEU A 625 8.56 14.22 20.65
CA LEU A 625 9.61 13.76 21.56
C LEU A 625 11.00 13.95 20.94
N ASN A 626 11.15 13.57 19.67
CA ASN A 626 12.41 13.74 18.96
C ASN A 626 12.79 15.22 18.83
N ILE A 627 11.91 16.07 18.31
CA ILE A 627 12.25 17.49 18.13
C ILE A 627 12.51 18.20 19.47
N PHE A 628 11.85 17.81 20.56
CA PHE A 628 12.20 18.31 21.90
C PHE A 628 13.61 17.87 22.32
N GLY A 629 14.01 16.64 22.02
CA GLY A 629 15.38 16.19 22.27
C GLY A 629 16.42 16.90 21.41
N VAL A 630 16.08 17.26 20.17
CA VAL A 630 16.92 18.09 19.30
C VAL A 630 17.07 19.50 19.87
N ILE A 631 15.99 20.11 20.37
CA ILE A 631 16.05 21.42 21.05
C ILE A 631 16.92 21.32 22.30
N HIS A 632 16.74 20.29 23.12
CA HIS A 632 17.59 20.05 24.29
C HIS A 632 19.08 20.00 23.90
N ARG A 633 19.44 19.20 22.88
CA ARG A 633 20.80 19.11 22.36
C ARG A 633 21.33 20.46 21.88
N TYR A 634 20.52 21.24 21.17
CA TYR A 634 20.88 22.59 20.74
C TYR A 634 21.22 23.49 21.93
N LEU A 635 20.37 23.49 22.98
CA LEU A 635 20.61 24.28 24.20
C LEU A 635 21.90 23.84 24.92
N GLN A 636 22.18 22.54 24.99
CA GLN A 636 23.44 22.02 25.54
C GLN A 636 24.66 22.49 24.74
N ILE A 637 24.60 22.42 23.41
CA ILE A 637 25.68 22.93 22.54
C ILE A 637 25.92 24.42 22.81
N LYS A 638 24.86 25.22 22.93
CA LYS A 638 24.98 26.66 23.21
C LYS A 638 25.59 26.94 24.59
N ALA A 639 25.33 26.09 25.58
CA ALA A 639 25.93 26.22 26.92
C ALA A 639 27.41 25.80 26.96
N MET A 640 27.90 25.02 25.99
CA MET A 640 29.30 24.55 25.94
C MET A 640 30.29 25.66 25.57
N SER A 641 31.53 25.51 26.03
CA SER A 641 32.67 26.31 25.57
C SER A 641 32.96 26.05 24.08
N PRO A 642 33.52 27.01 23.33
CA PRO A 642 33.93 26.79 21.94
C PRO A 642 34.89 25.60 21.76
N GLU A 643 35.73 25.32 22.75
CA GLU A 643 36.68 24.20 22.76
C GLU A 643 35.96 22.85 22.91
N ASP A 644 34.92 22.77 23.75
CA ASP A 644 34.16 21.54 23.95
C ASP A 644 33.23 21.26 22.78
N ARG A 645 32.64 22.29 22.16
CA ARG A 645 31.83 22.15 20.94
C ARG A 645 32.59 21.46 19.80
N LYS A 646 33.89 21.73 19.66
CA LYS A 646 34.75 21.11 18.63
C LYS A 646 34.97 19.61 18.84
N LYS A 647 34.72 19.08 20.05
CA LYS A 647 34.88 17.66 20.37
C LYS A 647 33.62 16.86 20.11
N LEU A 648 32.50 17.52 19.80
CA LEU A 648 31.23 16.84 19.53
C LEU A 648 31.29 16.10 18.19
N ALA A 649 30.72 14.89 18.17
CA ALA A 649 30.43 14.22 16.93
C ALA A 649 29.31 15.00 16.21
N PRO A 650 29.50 15.40 14.94
CA PRO A 650 28.47 16.14 14.22
C PRO A 650 27.25 15.25 13.97
N ARG A 651 26.05 15.82 14.04
CA ARG A 651 24.78 15.10 13.82
C ARG A 651 23.86 15.86 12.87
N VAL A 652 23.14 15.11 12.04
CA VAL A 652 22.09 15.63 11.15
C VAL A 652 20.79 14.93 11.50
N SER A 653 19.85 15.65 12.12
CA SER A 653 18.52 15.17 12.45
C SER A 653 17.58 15.39 11.26
N ILE A 654 17.11 14.30 10.66
CA ILE A 654 16.37 14.28 9.40
C ILE A 654 14.95 13.77 9.67
N PHE A 655 13.98 14.66 9.49
CA PHE A 655 12.56 14.36 9.60
C PHE A 655 11.93 14.24 8.21
N GLY A 656 10.83 13.52 8.11
CA GLY A 656 10.00 13.49 6.92
C GLY A 656 8.70 12.73 7.16
N GLY A 657 7.65 13.11 6.46
CA GLY A 657 6.33 12.53 6.67
C GLY A 657 5.23 13.40 6.13
N LYS A 658 4.00 12.94 6.25
CA LYS A 658 2.80 13.71 5.92
C LYS A 658 1.88 13.73 7.13
N ALA A 659 1.31 14.89 7.44
CA ALA A 659 0.20 15.03 8.38
C ALA A 659 -1.13 14.85 7.62
N ALA A 660 -2.17 14.31 8.26
CA ALA A 660 -3.50 14.32 7.66
C ALA A 660 -3.99 15.78 7.50
N PRO A 661 -4.72 16.15 6.43
CA PRO A 661 -5.02 17.55 6.13
C PRO A 661 -5.77 18.29 7.24
N GLY A 662 -6.65 17.58 7.96
CA GLY A 662 -7.43 18.11 9.09
C GLY A 662 -6.76 17.95 10.47
N TYR A 663 -5.58 17.34 10.56
CA TYR A 663 -4.93 17.08 11.84
C TYR A 663 -4.01 18.23 12.22
N TRP A 664 -4.59 19.18 12.94
CA TRP A 664 -3.93 20.41 13.35
C TRP A 664 -2.63 20.16 14.15
N MET A 665 -2.65 19.32 15.18
CA MET A 665 -1.47 19.07 16.01
C MET A 665 -0.29 18.47 15.21
N ALA A 666 -0.58 17.52 14.32
CA ALA A 666 0.43 16.94 13.45
C ALA A 666 1.05 17.99 12.50
N LYS A 667 0.26 18.93 11.98
CA LYS A 667 0.78 20.06 11.20
C LYS A 667 1.61 21.03 12.04
N THR A 668 1.22 21.28 13.29
CA THR A 668 2.00 22.10 14.24
C THR A 668 3.37 21.48 14.53
N VAL A 669 3.46 20.16 14.64
CA VAL A 669 4.75 19.45 14.81
C VAL A 669 5.66 19.64 13.58
N ILE A 670 5.12 19.54 12.36
CA ILE A 670 5.87 19.85 11.13
C ILE A 670 6.38 21.30 11.17
N HIS A 671 5.52 22.23 11.57
CA HIS A 671 5.88 23.63 11.68
C HIS A 671 7.03 23.86 12.66
N LEU A 672 6.94 23.28 13.85
CA LEU A 672 7.99 23.36 14.87
C LEU A 672 9.33 22.82 14.35
N ILE A 673 9.33 21.65 13.70
CA ILE A 673 10.57 21.06 13.14
C ILE A 673 11.24 22.02 12.16
N ASN A 674 10.47 22.62 11.25
CA ASN A 674 11.01 23.56 10.27
C ASN A 674 11.56 24.82 10.95
N LYS A 675 10.84 25.41 11.91
CA LYS A 675 11.31 26.61 12.62
C LYS A 675 12.54 26.36 13.50
N VAL A 676 12.63 25.18 14.12
CA VAL A 676 13.86 24.74 14.78
C VAL A 676 15.01 24.61 13.77
N GLY A 677 14.75 24.05 12.60
CA GLY A 677 15.72 23.97 11.50
C GLY A 677 16.22 25.33 11.04
N ASP A 678 15.33 26.32 10.88
CA ASP A 678 15.70 27.69 10.49
C ASP A 678 16.67 28.33 11.48
N VAL A 679 16.47 28.13 12.78
CA VAL A 679 17.36 28.67 13.83
C VAL A 679 18.67 27.91 13.89
N VAL A 680 18.60 26.58 14.04
CA VAL A 680 19.79 25.73 14.26
C VAL A 680 20.73 25.77 13.06
N ASN A 681 20.20 25.68 11.84
CA ASN A 681 21.04 25.60 10.64
C ASN A 681 21.79 26.90 10.34
N ASN A 682 21.27 28.04 10.80
CA ASN A 682 21.82 29.38 10.61
C ASN A 682 22.64 29.89 11.81
N ASP A 683 22.69 29.16 12.92
CA ASP A 683 23.50 29.53 14.08
C ASP A 683 24.99 29.21 13.86
N LYS A 684 25.81 30.26 13.79
CA LYS A 684 27.26 30.17 13.59
C LYS A 684 27.99 29.52 14.76
N ASP A 685 27.43 29.61 15.98
CA ASP A 685 28.02 29.00 17.17
C ASP A 685 27.89 27.47 17.18
N VAL A 686 26.88 26.95 16.48
CA VAL A 686 26.59 25.53 16.33
C VAL A 686 27.26 24.98 15.07
N GLY A 687 27.19 25.69 13.96
CA GLY A 687 27.85 25.31 12.71
C GLY A 687 27.40 23.94 12.20
N ASP A 688 28.35 23.02 11.98
CA ASP A 688 28.10 21.65 11.51
C ASP A 688 27.96 20.63 12.66
N ALA A 689 28.02 21.08 13.92
CA ALA A 689 27.84 20.17 15.07
C ALA A 689 26.41 19.59 15.11
N LEU A 690 25.41 20.38 14.68
CA LEU A 690 24.02 19.96 14.57
C LEU A 690 23.36 20.62 13.36
N LYS A 691 22.67 19.83 12.54
CA LYS A 691 21.76 20.29 11.49
C LYS A 691 20.40 19.61 11.65
N VAL A 692 19.34 20.32 11.31
CA VAL A 692 17.95 19.81 11.38
C VAL A 692 17.28 20.02 10.03
N VAL A 693 16.74 18.95 9.45
CA VAL A 693 16.18 18.98 8.09
C VAL A 693 14.81 18.33 8.08
N TYR A 694 13.84 18.95 7.41
CA TYR A 694 12.56 18.32 7.08
C TYR A 694 12.50 18.03 5.57
N LEU A 695 12.45 16.76 5.20
CA LEU A 695 12.29 16.31 3.82
C LEU A 695 10.81 16.30 3.44
N ALA A 696 10.41 17.29 2.64
CA ALA A 696 9.05 17.40 2.13
C ALA A 696 8.67 16.23 1.21
N ASP A 697 7.39 15.90 1.18
CA ASP A 697 6.76 14.90 0.32
C ASP A 697 7.44 13.52 0.39
N TYR A 698 7.63 13.02 1.61
CA TYR A 698 8.14 11.67 1.82
C TYR A 698 7.29 10.63 1.07
N ASN A 699 7.95 9.84 0.22
CA ASN A 699 7.38 8.81 -0.67
C ASN A 699 8.39 7.66 -0.87
N VAL A 700 8.12 6.68 -1.76
CA VAL A 700 9.02 5.53 -1.97
C VAL A 700 10.37 5.98 -2.48
N SER A 701 10.39 6.85 -3.49
CA SER A 701 11.62 7.30 -4.12
C SER A 701 12.54 8.02 -3.14
N LYS A 702 11.99 8.83 -2.24
CA LYS A 702 12.78 9.43 -1.15
C LYS A 702 13.26 8.37 -0.16
N ALA A 703 12.40 7.42 0.22
CA ALA A 703 12.79 6.32 1.11
C ALA A 703 13.93 5.46 0.53
N GLU A 704 13.97 5.25 -0.79
CA GLU A 704 15.06 4.53 -1.50
C GLU A 704 16.41 5.26 -1.44
N ILE A 705 16.43 6.56 -1.12
CA ILE A 705 17.65 7.35 -0.88
C ILE A 705 17.97 7.40 0.62
N ILE A 706 16.93 7.57 1.46
CA ILE A 706 17.05 7.79 2.90
C ILE A 706 17.49 6.52 3.63
N CYS A 707 16.84 5.37 3.38
CA CYS A 707 17.14 4.13 4.11
C CYS A 707 18.60 3.67 3.94
N PRO A 708 19.20 3.68 2.73
CA PRO A 708 20.62 3.34 2.55
C PRO A 708 21.59 4.28 3.26
N ALA A 709 21.22 5.55 3.45
CA ALA A 709 22.05 6.60 4.03
C ALA A 709 21.95 6.71 5.56
N SER A 710 20.90 6.15 6.17
CA SER A 710 20.68 6.23 7.61
C SER A 710 21.79 5.53 8.40
N ASP A 711 22.31 6.20 9.43
CA ASP A 711 23.15 5.55 10.44
C ASP A 711 22.28 5.04 11.59
N ILE A 712 21.37 5.88 12.08
CA ILE A 712 20.36 5.52 13.08
C ILE A 712 18.98 6.00 12.65
N SER A 713 17.94 5.24 12.99
CA SER A 713 16.55 5.54 12.67
C SER A 713 15.64 5.46 13.90
N GLU A 714 14.74 6.43 14.01
CA GLU A 714 13.87 6.68 15.16
C GLU A 714 12.53 5.92 15.05
N HIS A 715 12.36 4.93 15.92
CA HIS A 715 11.17 4.08 16.04
C HIS A 715 10.54 4.18 17.43
N ILE A 716 10.12 5.39 17.76
CA ILE A 716 9.87 5.85 19.12
C ILE A 716 8.39 6.05 19.47
N SER A 717 7.48 5.30 18.86
CA SER A 717 6.05 5.43 19.20
C SER A 717 5.81 5.06 20.68
N THR A 718 4.74 5.58 21.30
CA THR A 718 4.37 5.17 22.67
C THR A 718 4.19 3.65 22.69
N ALA A 719 4.74 2.95 23.69
CA ALA A 719 4.68 1.49 23.71
C ALA A 719 3.23 0.97 23.66
N GLY A 720 2.98 -0.11 22.93
CA GLY A 720 1.66 -0.67 22.72
C GLY A 720 0.80 0.05 21.67
N THR A 721 1.37 0.92 20.85
CA THR A 721 0.61 1.63 19.79
C THR A 721 0.95 1.18 18.37
N GLU A 722 2.08 0.51 18.17
CA GLU A 722 2.49 -0.06 16.87
C GLU A 722 2.17 -1.55 16.77
N ALA A 723 1.42 -1.94 15.74
CA ALA A 723 1.20 -3.36 15.45
C ALA A 723 2.46 -4.05 14.89
N SER A 724 3.33 -3.32 14.19
CA SER A 724 4.51 -3.85 13.48
C SER A 724 5.47 -2.69 13.16
N GLY A 725 5.92 -2.54 11.92
CA GLY A 725 6.79 -1.44 11.48
C GLY A 725 7.72 -1.82 10.33
N THR A 726 7.22 -1.75 9.08
CA THR A 726 8.03 -2.20 7.92
C THR A 726 9.17 -1.26 7.55
N SER A 727 9.14 0.01 7.96
CA SER A 727 10.29 0.92 7.80
C SER A 727 11.49 0.50 8.64
N ASN A 728 11.25 -0.05 9.83
CA ASN A 728 12.28 -0.51 10.76
C ASN A 728 13.14 -1.57 10.06
N MET A 729 12.47 -2.52 9.41
CA MET A 729 13.10 -3.58 8.62
C MET A 729 13.96 -3.03 7.47
N LYS A 730 13.52 -1.94 6.81
CA LYS A 730 14.25 -1.33 5.67
C LYS A 730 15.55 -0.67 6.13
N PHE A 731 15.51 0.03 7.26
CA PHE A 731 16.69 0.65 7.84
C PHE A 731 17.70 -0.42 8.26
N CYS A 732 17.28 -1.43 9.01
CA CYS A 732 18.16 -2.52 9.43
C CYS A 732 18.75 -3.31 8.27
N LEU A 733 17.96 -3.62 7.22
CA LEU A 733 18.47 -4.31 6.02
C LEU A 733 19.55 -3.51 5.27
N ASN A 734 19.60 -2.19 5.48
CA ASN A 734 20.60 -1.29 4.91
C ASN A 734 21.71 -0.90 5.91
N GLY A 735 21.78 -1.57 7.06
CA GLY A 735 22.78 -1.31 8.10
C GLY A 735 22.56 0.00 8.87
N GLY A 736 21.33 0.52 8.89
CA GLY A 736 20.92 1.53 9.87
C GLY A 736 20.53 0.86 11.19
N LEU A 737 21.01 1.38 12.31
CA LEU A 737 20.62 0.92 13.65
C LEU A 737 19.32 1.61 14.10
N ILE A 738 18.67 1.06 15.13
CA ILE A 738 17.42 1.60 15.66
C ILE A 738 17.65 2.22 17.03
N ILE A 739 17.08 3.40 17.23
CA ILE A 739 16.63 3.86 18.54
C ILE A 739 15.11 3.72 18.61
N GLY A 740 14.59 3.10 19.66
CA GLY A 740 13.16 2.80 19.70
C GLY A 740 12.63 2.40 21.05
N THR A 741 11.31 2.38 21.16
CA THR A 741 10.60 1.76 22.28
C THR A 741 10.50 0.24 22.09
N CYS A 742 10.23 -0.48 23.17
CA CYS A 742 9.90 -1.90 23.13
C CYS A 742 8.47 -2.09 22.57
N ASP A 743 8.28 -1.81 21.28
CA ASP A 743 6.98 -1.77 20.61
C ASP A 743 7.04 -2.28 19.15
N GLY A 744 5.93 -2.85 18.68
CA GLY A 744 5.78 -3.33 17.30
C GLY A 744 6.94 -4.18 16.80
N ALA A 745 7.45 -3.86 15.60
CA ALA A 745 8.52 -4.62 14.96
C ALA A 745 9.89 -4.49 15.66
N ASN A 746 10.08 -3.53 16.59
CA ASN A 746 11.36 -3.42 17.31
C ASN A 746 11.63 -4.68 18.15
N ILE A 747 10.59 -5.31 18.69
CA ILE A 747 10.70 -6.51 19.54
C ILE A 747 11.26 -7.69 18.73
N GLU A 748 10.67 -7.97 17.58
CA GLU A 748 11.13 -9.05 16.70
C GLU A 748 12.50 -8.72 16.10
N ILE A 749 12.76 -7.47 15.71
CA ILE A 749 14.09 -7.06 15.24
C ILE A 749 15.13 -7.30 16.33
N THR A 750 14.84 -6.90 17.56
CA THR A 750 15.72 -7.14 18.73
C THR A 750 16.02 -8.63 18.88
N ARG A 751 15.01 -9.50 18.79
CA ARG A 751 15.18 -10.96 18.85
C ARG A 751 16.13 -11.47 17.77
N GLU A 752 15.98 -11.01 16.53
CA GLU A 752 16.82 -11.47 15.42
C GLU A 752 18.23 -10.90 15.50
N ILE A 753 18.39 -9.59 15.73
CA ILE A 753 19.70 -8.92 15.65
C ILE A 753 20.49 -8.96 16.96
N GLY A 754 19.83 -9.20 18.10
CA GLY A 754 20.39 -9.18 19.45
C GLY A 754 20.37 -7.80 20.11
N ASP A 755 20.10 -7.78 21.42
CA ASP A 755 19.95 -6.57 22.26
C ASP A 755 21.12 -5.59 22.15
N GLN A 756 22.33 -6.08 21.93
CA GLN A 756 23.53 -5.25 21.79
C GLN A 756 23.56 -4.40 20.51
N ASN A 757 22.68 -4.65 19.54
CA ASN A 757 22.64 -4.02 18.22
C ASN A 757 21.45 -3.07 18.03
N ILE A 758 20.70 -2.77 19.10
CA ILE A 758 19.57 -1.83 19.12
C ILE A 758 19.64 -0.95 20.38
N PHE A 759 19.14 0.27 20.29
CA PHE A 759 19.09 1.22 21.41
C PHE A 759 17.64 1.38 21.90
N LEU A 760 17.25 0.57 22.89
CA LEU A 760 15.91 0.61 23.47
C LEU A 760 15.81 1.59 24.64
N PHE A 761 14.67 2.28 24.76
CA PHE A 761 14.34 3.18 25.86
C PHE A 761 12.84 3.24 26.14
N GLY A 762 12.47 4.00 27.17
CA GLY A 762 11.09 4.32 27.50
C GLY A 762 10.39 3.26 28.32
N ASN A 763 9.13 3.54 28.66
CA ASN A 763 8.26 2.64 29.40
C ASN A 763 7.77 1.46 28.55
N LEU A 764 7.38 0.38 29.22
CA LEU A 764 6.81 -0.81 28.58
C LEU A 764 5.29 -0.66 28.39
N ALA A 765 4.72 -1.45 27.47
CA ALA A 765 3.30 -1.35 27.13
C ALA A 765 2.39 -1.64 28.33
N GLU A 766 2.79 -2.53 29.24
CA GLU A 766 2.08 -2.84 30.47
C GLU A 766 1.94 -1.67 31.45
N ASP A 767 2.88 -0.72 31.44
CA ASP A 767 2.91 0.40 32.39
C ASP A 767 2.10 1.62 31.89
N VAL A 768 1.74 1.66 30.60
CA VAL A 768 1.19 2.85 29.93
C VAL A 768 -0.12 3.34 30.55
N GLU A 769 -1.05 2.44 30.86
CA GLU A 769 -2.35 2.81 31.42
C GLU A 769 -2.23 3.33 32.86
N ASP A 770 -1.33 2.76 33.66
CA ASP A 770 -1.06 3.22 35.02
C ASP A 770 -0.42 4.61 35.03
N LEU A 771 0.49 4.88 34.09
CA LEU A 771 1.09 6.21 33.90
C LEU A 771 0.04 7.23 33.45
N ARG A 772 -0.80 6.90 32.45
CA ARG A 772 -1.92 7.77 32.03
C ARG A 772 -2.88 8.08 33.18
N HIS A 773 -3.19 7.07 34.00
CA HIS A 773 -3.99 7.27 35.20
C HIS A 773 -3.29 8.19 36.21
N ALA A 774 -1.98 8.02 36.42
CA ALA A 774 -1.19 8.89 37.29
C ALA A 774 -1.18 10.36 36.81
N HIS A 775 -1.02 10.61 35.51
CA HIS A 775 -1.10 11.95 34.92
C HIS A 775 -2.44 12.66 35.15
N MET A 776 -3.55 11.90 35.16
CA MET A 776 -4.89 12.46 35.36
C MET A 776 -5.25 12.71 36.83
N TYR A 777 -4.76 11.87 37.75
CA TYR A 777 -5.24 11.83 39.13
C TYR A 777 -4.17 12.11 40.20
N SER A 778 -2.89 12.12 39.84
CA SER A 778 -1.77 12.38 40.75
C SER A 778 -1.09 13.71 40.43
N HIS A 779 -0.18 14.15 41.32
CA HIS A 779 0.63 15.32 41.04
C HIS A 779 1.77 14.95 40.09
N TYR A 780 1.64 15.35 38.83
CA TYR A 780 2.68 15.20 37.83
C TYR A 780 3.76 16.29 37.98
N GLN A 781 5.04 15.90 37.93
CA GLN A 781 6.18 16.83 37.95
C GLN A 781 6.97 16.71 36.65
N LEU A 782 7.01 17.82 35.89
CA LEU A 782 7.75 17.91 34.65
C LEU A 782 9.27 17.80 34.88
N ASP A 783 9.95 16.99 34.06
CA ASP A 783 11.40 16.89 34.09
C ASP A 783 12.06 18.27 33.82
N PRO A 784 13.06 18.71 34.61
CA PRO A 784 13.67 20.02 34.44
C PRO A 784 14.32 20.23 33.07
N GLN A 785 14.81 19.18 32.41
CA GLN A 785 15.41 19.28 31.08
C GLN A 785 14.35 19.50 30.02
N LEU A 786 13.17 18.87 30.16
CA LEU A 786 12.02 19.12 29.29
C LEU A 786 11.41 20.51 29.55
N ALA A 787 11.35 20.95 30.81
CA ALA A 787 10.92 22.30 31.17
C ALA A 787 11.79 23.37 30.48
N ASN A 788 13.11 23.20 30.47
CA ASN A 788 14.02 24.09 29.75
C ASN A 788 13.76 24.15 28.24
N VAL A 789 13.34 23.04 27.63
CA VAL A 789 12.94 23.00 26.21
C VAL A 789 11.68 23.83 25.98
N PHE A 790 10.66 23.66 26.85
CA PHE A 790 9.43 24.43 26.76
C PHE A 790 9.67 25.92 27.01
N ASP A 791 10.53 26.27 27.96
CA ASP A 791 10.93 27.66 28.20
C ASP A 791 11.61 28.28 26.96
N ALA A 792 12.47 27.53 26.25
CA ALA A 792 13.07 28.03 25.01
C ALA A 792 12.03 28.31 23.92
N ILE A 793 10.99 27.47 23.82
CA ILE A 793 9.87 27.67 22.88
C ILE A 793 9.03 28.89 23.32
N HIS A 794 8.64 28.97 24.60
CA HIS A 794 7.87 30.09 25.15
C HIS A 794 8.58 31.44 25.05
N ASN A 795 9.91 31.46 25.19
CA ASN A 795 10.73 32.66 25.04
C ASN A 795 10.89 33.13 23.58
N GLY A 796 10.26 32.43 22.62
CA GLY A 796 10.25 32.80 21.22
C GLY A 796 11.54 32.49 20.47
N THR A 797 12.37 31.56 20.97
CA THR A 797 13.64 31.16 20.33
C THR A 797 13.42 30.68 18.90
N PHE A 798 12.28 30.03 18.64
CA PHE A 798 11.93 29.42 17.35
C PHE A 798 10.75 30.10 16.65
N GLY A 799 10.49 31.38 16.94
CA GLY A 799 9.38 32.15 16.37
C GLY A 799 8.31 32.48 17.41
N ASP A 800 7.07 32.65 16.96
CA ASP A 800 5.96 33.02 17.82
C ASP A 800 5.53 31.85 18.73
N ALA A 801 5.67 32.02 20.05
CA ALA A 801 5.37 31.00 21.04
C ALA A 801 3.90 30.55 21.01
N ASP A 802 2.97 31.45 20.67
CA ASP A 802 1.54 31.17 20.65
C ASP A 802 1.20 30.06 19.64
N GLN A 803 1.99 29.94 18.57
CA GLN A 803 1.83 28.91 17.53
C GLN A 803 2.09 27.49 18.04
N PHE A 804 2.83 27.34 19.14
CA PHE A 804 3.23 26.04 19.72
C PHE A 804 2.57 25.74 21.06
N SER A 805 1.84 26.71 21.63
CA SER A 805 1.21 26.61 22.96
C SER A 805 0.40 25.32 23.15
N ALA A 806 -0.46 24.97 22.20
CA ALA A 806 -1.29 23.76 22.33
C ALA A 806 -0.48 22.45 22.34
N LEU A 807 0.70 22.40 21.70
CA LEU A 807 1.58 21.23 21.74
C LEU A 807 2.13 21.03 23.16
N ILE A 808 2.49 22.13 23.83
CA ILE A 808 3.01 22.12 25.20
C ILE A 808 1.87 21.86 26.19
N ASN A 809 0.73 22.54 26.06
CA ASN A 809 -0.43 22.37 26.93
C ASN A 809 -1.02 20.95 26.83
N GLY A 810 -0.91 20.30 25.65
CA GLY A 810 -1.25 18.88 25.49
C GLY A 810 -0.50 17.97 26.46
N ILE A 811 0.74 18.32 26.80
CA ILE A 811 1.60 17.59 27.73
C ILE A 811 1.38 18.06 29.16
N VAL A 812 1.45 19.38 29.40
CA VAL A 812 1.46 19.96 30.75
C VAL A 812 0.07 20.00 31.39
N ASP A 813 -0.97 20.34 30.62
CA ASP A 813 -2.31 20.65 31.13
C ASP A 813 -3.36 19.58 30.78
N HIS A 814 -3.06 18.70 29.82
CA HIS A 814 -4.01 17.72 29.28
C HIS A 814 -3.54 16.27 29.41
N GLY A 815 -2.65 16.02 30.37
CA GLY A 815 -2.33 14.69 30.89
C GLY A 815 -1.43 13.83 30.00
N ASP A 816 -0.68 14.44 29.08
CA ASP A 816 0.39 13.82 28.27
C ASP A 816 0.07 12.38 27.83
N TYR A 817 -1.03 12.20 27.09
CA TYR A 817 -1.56 10.87 26.77
C TYR A 817 -0.57 9.93 26.06
N TYR A 818 0.44 10.49 25.41
CA TYR A 818 1.49 9.77 24.68
C TYR A 818 2.81 9.64 25.45
N LEU A 819 2.83 10.01 26.72
CA LEU A 819 3.96 9.83 27.64
C LEU A 819 5.26 10.42 27.07
N VAL A 820 5.15 11.61 26.46
CA VAL A 820 6.32 12.31 25.92
C VAL A 820 7.27 12.65 27.06
N SER A 821 6.72 13.04 28.19
CA SER A 821 7.47 13.54 29.32
C SER A 821 8.06 12.44 30.20
N ASP A 822 7.35 11.33 30.41
CA ASP A 822 7.86 10.17 31.15
C ASP A 822 9.08 9.55 30.44
N ASP A 823 9.02 9.47 29.11
CA ASP A 823 10.08 8.86 28.33
C ASP A 823 11.25 9.82 28.03
N PHE A 824 11.07 11.14 28.21
CA PHE A 824 12.04 12.16 27.77
C PHE A 824 13.45 11.96 28.34
N ALA A 825 13.56 11.74 29.65
CA ALA A 825 14.86 11.56 30.29
C ALA A 825 15.58 10.29 29.80
N SER A 826 14.84 9.19 29.64
CA SER A 826 15.38 7.93 29.14
C SER A 826 15.78 8.03 27.65
N TYR A 827 15.03 8.79 26.87
CA TYR A 827 15.32 9.08 25.46
C TYR A 827 16.64 9.86 25.33
N ILE A 828 16.81 10.97 26.05
CA ILE A 828 18.05 11.77 26.03
C ILE A 828 19.26 10.93 26.44
N LYS A 829 19.15 10.17 27.53
CA LYS A 829 20.23 9.28 27.98
C LYS A 829 20.61 8.24 26.93
N THR A 830 19.63 7.72 26.20
CA THR A 830 19.88 6.76 25.11
C THR A 830 20.54 7.43 23.91
N GLN A 831 20.20 8.69 23.63
CA GLN A 831 20.90 9.49 22.62
C GLN A 831 22.37 9.75 22.96
N GLU A 832 22.72 9.91 24.24
CA GLU A 832 24.10 9.99 24.70
C GLU A 832 24.85 8.67 24.47
N LEU A 833 24.21 7.52 24.73
CA LEU A 833 24.80 6.21 24.45
C LEU A 833 25.08 6.01 22.95
N ILE A 834 24.21 6.52 22.08
CA ILE A 834 24.41 6.50 20.64
C ILE A 834 25.62 7.36 20.26
N ASP A 835 25.76 8.56 20.83
CA ASP A 835 26.92 9.42 20.58
C ASP A 835 28.24 8.75 21.01
N GLU A 836 28.27 8.09 22.17
CA GLU A 836 29.45 7.34 22.62
C GLU A 836 29.73 6.12 21.73
N SER A 837 28.70 5.37 21.33
CA SER A 837 28.85 4.21 20.45
C SER A 837 29.36 4.61 19.06
N TYR A 838 28.89 5.73 18.51
CA TYR A 838 29.29 6.21 17.19
C TYR A 838 30.75 6.69 17.14
N LYS A 839 31.31 7.16 18.26
CA LYS A 839 32.75 7.47 18.36
C LYS A 839 33.62 6.24 18.13
N ASN A 840 33.13 5.05 18.52
CA ASN A 840 33.81 3.78 18.26
C ASN A 840 33.39 3.22 16.88
N THR A 841 34.01 3.74 15.82
CA THR A 841 33.67 3.36 14.43
C THR A 841 33.76 1.87 14.17
N GLU A 842 34.70 1.16 14.81
CA GLU A 842 34.85 -0.28 14.61
C GLU A 842 33.70 -1.05 15.27
N GLU A 843 33.35 -0.74 16.52
CA GLU A 843 32.19 -1.38 17.15
C GLU A 843 30.89 -1.05 16.41
N TRP A 844 30.69 0.21 16.01
CA TRP A 844 29.53 0.60 15.20
C TRP A 844 29.44 -0.21 13.91
N THR A 845 30.56 -0.38 13.19
CA THR A 845 30.62 -1.20 11.97
C THR A 845 30.22 -2.65 12.25
N THR A 846 30.75 -3.25 13.34
CA THR A 846 30.38 -4.60 13.77
C THR A 846 28.87 -4.72 14.00
N LYS A 847 28.27 -3.76 14.73
CA LYS A 847 26.81 -3.73 14.97
C LYS A 847 26.04 -3.69 13.66
N THR A 848 26.38 -2.77 12.76
CA THR A 848 25.67 -2.60 11.47
C THR A 848 25.75 -3.82 10.55
N ILE A 849 26.92 -4.48 10.44
CA ILE A 849 27.07 -5.71 9.64
C ILE A 849 26.25 -6.83 10.26
N THR A 850 26.33 -7.00 11.59
CA THR A 850 25.58 -8.04 12.30
C THR A 850 24.08 -7.85 12.13
N THR A 851 23.58 -6.62 12.23
CA THR A 851 22.19 -6.27 11.92
C THR A 851 21.81 -6.74 10.53
N VAL A 852 22.54 -6.36 9.48
CA VAL A 852 22.25 -6.78 8.09
C VAL A 852 22.26 -8.30 7.95
N ALA A 853 23.25 -8.98 8.53
CA ALA A 853 23.40 -10.43 8.46
C ALA A 853 22.18 -11.19 9.02
N ARG A 854 21.46 -10.59 9.96
CA ARG A 854 20.34 -11.22 10.68
C ARG A 854 18.95 -10.74 10.22
N MET A 855 18.87 -10.01 9.10
CA MET A 855 17.58 -9.53 8.58
C MET A 855 16.79 -10.54 7.75
N GLY A 856 17.26 -11.79 7.62
CA GLY A 856 16.64 -12.81 6.74
C GLY A 856 15.16 -13.07 7.01
N PHE A 857 14.75 -13.09 8.28
CA PHE A 857 13.36 -13.34 8.70
C PHE A 857 12.35 -12.32 8.16
N PHE A 858 12.79 -11.08 7.90
CA PHE A 858 11.93 -9.96 7.51
C PHE A 858 11.74 -9.85 5.99
N SER A 859 12.06 -10.90 5.22
CA SER A 859 11.71 -10.96 3.80
C SER A 859 10.20 -11.11 3.62
N SER A 860 9.61 -10.33 2.70
CA SER A 860 8.20 -10.52 2.32
C SER A 860 7.95 -11.84 1.60
N ASP A 861 8.99 -12.52 1.09
CA ASP A 861 8.86 -13.86 0.49
C ASP A 861 8.41 -14.87 1.54
N ARG A 862 9.07 -14.86 2.70
CA ARG A 862 8.72 -15.70 3.86
C ARG A 862 7.28 -15.44 4.31
N CYS A 863 6.86 -14.18 4.35
CA CYS A 863 5.47 -13.84 4.65
C CYS A 863 4.50 -14.48 3.66
N ILE A 864 4.78 -14.37 2.35
CA ILE A 864 3.92 -14.93 1.31
C ILE A 864 3.84 -16.46 1.38
N ASP A 865 4.95 -17.14 1.68
CA ASP A 865 4.95 -18.59 1.90
C ASP A 865 4.09 -18.97 3.12
N GLU A 866 4.20 -18.25 4.24
CA GLU A 866 3.34 -18.47 5.42
C GLU A 866 1.85 -18.22 5.13
N TYR A 867 1.52 -17.15 4.40
CA TYR A 867 0.15 -16.89 3.95
C TYR A 867 -0.35 -18.00 3.03
N ALA A 868 0.48 -18.47 2.10
CA ALA A 868 0.14 -19.50 1.14
C ALA A 868 -0.15 -20.84 1.82
N GLU A 869 0.65 -21.24 2.81
CA GLU A 869 0.48 -22.48 3.56
C GLU A 869 -0.65 -22.41 4.59
N ALA A 870 -0.66 -21.38 5.45
CA ALA A 870 -1.51 -21.35 6.65
C ALA A 870 -2.91 -20.75 6.42
N ILE A 871 -3.11 -19.98 5.34
CA ILE A 871 -4.34 -19.21 5.11
C ILE A 871 -4.96 -19.54 3.74
N TRP A 872 -4.20 -19.45 2.66
CA TRP A 872 -4.74 -19.54 1.30
C TRP A 872 -4.79 -20.96 0.75
N ASN A 873 -3.89 -21.84 1.20
CA ASN A 873 -3.69 -23.19 0.68
C ASN A 873 -3.49 -23.16 -0.84
N VAL A 874 -2.47 -22.40 -1.28
CA VAL A 874 -2.13 -22.19 -2.69
C VAL A 874 -0.70 -22.64 -2.96
N GLU A 875 -0.46 -23.18 -4.15
CA GLU A 875 0.84 -23.66 -4.60
C GLU A 875 1.39 -22.76 -5.72
N PRO A 876 2.72 -22.63 -5.88
CA PRO A 876 3.32 -21.87 -6.96
C PRO A 876 3.11 -22.55 -8.32
N LEU A 877 2.99 -21.75 -9.38
CA LEU A 877 2.87 -22.18 -10.77
C LEU A 877 4.01 -21.63 -11.61
N GLN A 878 4.97 -22.49 -11.96
CA GLN A 878 6.05 -22.10 -12.87
C GLN A 878 5.51 -21.90 -14.30
N VAL A 879 5.69 -20.68 -14.83
CA VAL A 879 5.38 -20.36 -16.23
C VAL A 879 6.45 -21.00 -17.12
N LYS A 880 6.05 -21.89 -18.02
CA LYS A 880 6.99 -22.54 -18.96
C LYS A 880 7.51 -21.52 -19.98
N ALA A 881 8.79 -21.62 -20.33
CA ALA A 881 9.47 -20.71 -21.25
C ALA A 881 8.92 -20.75 -22.69
N GLU A 882 8.38 -21.89 -23.11
CA GLU A 882 7.71 -22.06 -24.40
C GLU A 882 6.18 -22.03 -24.22
N PRO A 883 5.42 -21.41 -25.14
CA PRO A 883 3.97 -21.53 -25.13
C PRO A 883 3.61 -23.01 -25.18
N ALA A 884 2.72 -23.47 -24.30
CA ALA A 884 2.08 -24.76 -24.49
C ALA A 884 1.52 -24.78 -25.93
N PRO A 885 1.85 -25.82 -26.74
CA PRO A 885 1.56 -25.84 -28.17
C PRO A 885 0.08 -25.63 -28.47
#